data_AF-A0A944XWK7-F1
#
_entry.id   AF-A0A944XWK7-F1
#
_cell.length_a   1.000
_cell.length_b   1.000
_cell.length_c   1.000
_cell.angle_alpha   90.00
_cell.angle_beta   90.00
_cell.angle_gamma   90.00
#
_symmetry.space_group_name_H-M   'P 1'
#
loop_
_entity.id
_entity.type
_entity.pdbx_description
1 polymer ?
#
loop_
_entity_poly.entity_id
_entity_poly.type
_entity_poly.pdbx_seq_one_letter_code
_entity_poly.pdbx_strand_id
1 'polypeptide(L)'
;MTPEELKYKIENAAISGAEVLDLSGEDITELPPEIGALTLLLELDLSETKITELPPEIGALTSLQELNLRRTGLTALPPEIDALKSLQTLILSGTKITALPSEIGALTLLQELHLIDTPITALPPEIGGLTALIYLDLEGTAIRRLQPETFTLTSLQDLYLEHSAITALPPKIGDLTSLQTLDLSRTKITALPPEIGALTSLLDLDVSRTGITALPPEFGALTSLEYINLDETNITTPPPEVTRQGMDAIRAFFTDREAATERLWTSKLVVVGQGAVGKTSLLRNLMKGEKFDPKEDQTHGLEIRDVHLDHPTEDAVMTLRAWDFGGQDIYHATHQFYLTNRSLFVLVWNARQGFEDSRVQYWLETIQAKAPDSPILMVATHADQNVPDIPLVELQESYPNIIGNFAVNNQRGDGIAEFKSALAKQTAELPLMGEDWPKNWMDAADAIRALDDLHAPPAFLRQLMDDCGVPEDRHGFVLGALDELGDILYYGDDDELRDLVILKPQWLSQEIAKVLDSEEVAENRGIFTRKLAQEYWAEYDQSMRRHFLRLMEKFDLSYRIAGSDDESLVVERLQFDPPEEYREKWSAKSDEPDCRELAIRYRFSTLPPGIPTWFIARANRFTMVLHWRRGALFQQKDETHLGLVEADAHAREIRLTVRGAAPGDFFNLLKGGLELTHNRYEGLEPEKLIPCPGHDGVPCPHEFNLKHLEMRLSDGNIQCPESGQDVKIGELLLGWYVSPDPNSNDLIAELADGFKNFHEEYGHDQEIALQRERSKIKSEAPGLIVMRPVASGKTRRAVVGKKMQMHLCCEYPGEQHTLPEEKPYGIDISAEWMQAAAPYLRGTFKVLKFVAPFVAPGIGLNDEVMAKDLKFDLQMMDKIAAKFPEINIDADPDLGGRGKETRMEGADMRKLQAWLEEEDPKRHYQSLVRILTPEGHYFWLCPHHAAEFD
;
A
#
# COMPACT_ATOMS: atom_id res chain seq x y z
N MET A 1 -29.76 -30.47 -15.01
CA MET A 1 -29.75 -31.89 -15.42
C MET A 1 -30.81 -32.67 -14.63
N THR A 2 -31.59 -33.57 -15.25
CA THR A 2 -32.53 -34.42 -14.49
C THR A 2 -31.83 -35.59 -13.80
N PRO A 3 -32.41 -36.21 -12.76
CA PRO A 3 -31.82 -37.38 -12.10
C PRO A 3 -31.53 -38.54 -13.06
N GLU A 4 -32.38 -38.77 -14.06
CA GLU A 4 -32.17 -39.82 -15.07
C GLU A 4 -31.00 -39.49 -16.02
N GLU A 5 -30.83 -38.22 -16.37
CA GLU A 5 -29.68 -37.76 -17.18
C GLU A 5 -28.36 -37.90 -16.42
N LEU A 6 -28.36 -37.52 -15.14
CA LEU A 6 -27.20 -37.68 -14.25
C LEU A 6 -26.81 -39.16 -14.10
N LYS A 7 -27.79 -40.01 -13.83
CA LYS A 7 -27.58 -41.46 -13.75
C LYS A 7 -27.00 -42.02 -15.05
N TYR A 8 -27.55 -41.62 -16.19
CA TYR A 8 -27.03 -42.04 -17.50
C TYR A 8 -25.60 -41.53 -17.74
N LYS A 9 -25.27 -40.30 -17.34
CA LYS A 9 -23.91 -39.75 -17.45
C LYS A 9 -22.91 -40.58 -16.60
N ILE A 10 -23.28 -40.91 -15.37
CA ILE A 10 -22.48 -41.76 -14.46
C ILE A 10 -22.31 -43.18 -15.02
N GLU A 11 -23.39 -43.81 -15.48
CA GLU A 11 -23.33 -45.17 -16.06
C GLU A 11 -22.42 -45.22 -17.30
N ASN A 12 -22.48 -44.20 -18.16
CA ASN A 12 -21.58 -44.12 -19.31
C ASN A 12 -20.13 -43.89 -18.90
N ALA A 13 -19.89 -43.02 -17.92
CA ALA A 13 -18.55 -42.81 -17.36
C ALA A 13 -17.97 -44.13 -16.82
N ALA A 14 -18.78 -44.95 -16.17
CA ALA A 14 -18.39 -46.27 -15.67
C ALA A 14 -18.03 -47.24 -16.81
N ILE A 15 -18.83 -47.27 -17.87
CA ILE A 15 -18.55 -48.11 -19.05
C ILE A 15 -17.27 -47.66 -19.77
N SER A 16 -17.02 -46.35 -19.84
CA SER A 16 -15.82 -45.80 -20.48
C SER A 16 -14.56 -45.92 -19.63
N GLY A 17 -14.68 -46.25 -18.34
CA GLY A 17 -13.56 -46.23 -17.40
C GLY A 17 -13.01 -44.82 -17.20
N ALA A 18 -13.89 -43.84 -17.00
CA ALA A 18 -13.49 -42.44 -16.81
C ALA A 18 -12.63 -42.29 -15.55
N GLU A 19 -11.50 -41.60 -15.70
CA GLU A 19 -10.61 -41.21 -14.59
C GLU A 19 -11.00 -39.84 -14.00
N VAL A 20 -11.72 -39.01 -14.75
CA VAL A 20 -12.18 -37.68 -14.33
C VAL A 20 -13.66 -37.55 -14.61
N LEU A 21 -14.42 -37.04 -13.63
CA LEU A 21 -15.85 -36.75 -13.78
C LEU A 21 -16.15 -35.36 -13.22
N ASP A 22 -16.48 -34.46 -14.15
CA ASP A 22 -16.90 -33.10 -13.85
C ASP A 22 -18.43 -32.96 -13.95
N LEU A 23 -19.01 -32.55 -12.82
CA LEU A 23 -20.41 -32.27 -12.60
C LEU A 23 -20.61 -30.87 -11.98
N SER A 24 -19.60 -30.00 -12.05
CA SER A 24 -19.61 -28.66 -11.46
C SER A 24 -20.68 -27.75 -12.09
N GLY A 25 -21.24 -26.84 -11.29
CA GLY A 25 -22.23 -25.84 -11.73
C GLY A 25 -23.58 -26.41 -12.19
N GLU A 26 -23.77 -27.72 -12.11
CA GLU A 26 -25.01 -28.39 -12.49
C GLU A 26 -26.06 -28.29 -11.39
N ASP A 27 -27.34 -28.26 -11.79
CA ASP A 27 -28.51 -28.24 -10.89
C ASP A 27 -28.77 -29.58 -10.18
N ILE A 28 -27.72 -30.23 -9.67
CA ILE A 28 -27.76 -31.54 -8.98
C ILE A 28 -28.12 -31.33 -7.51
N THR A 29 -29.20 -31.93 -7.05
CA THR A 29 -29.61 -31.91 -5.62
C THR A 29 -29.19 -33.15 -4.85
N GLU A 30 -29.03 -34.29 -5.54
CA GLU A 30 -28.69 -35.58 -4.94
C GLU A 30 -27.77 -36.35 -5.89
N LEU A 31 -26.73 -36.99 -5.34
CA LEU A 31 -25.83 -37.85 -6.09
C LEU A 31 -26.33 -39.30 -6.00
N PRO A 32 -26.61 -39.99 -7.12
CA PRO A 32 -27.22 -41.31 -7.07
C PRO A 32 -26.17 -42.40 -6.69
N PRO A 33 -26.60 -43.51 -6.05
CA PRO A 33 -25.72 -44.60 -5.60
C PRO A 33 -24.83 -45.21 -6.71
N GLU A 34 -25.26 -45.12 -7.96
CA GLU A 34 -24.51 -45.56 -9.14
C GLU A 34 -23.13 -44.91 -9.27
N ILE A 35 -22.86 -43.78 -8.58
CA ILE A 35 -21.53 -43.18 -8.51
C ILE A 35 -20.48 -44.21 -8.05
N GLY A 36 -20.83 -45.12 -7.13
CA GLY A 36 -19.93 -46.15 -6.62
C GLY A 36 -19.44 -47.16 -7.66
N ALA A 37 -20.00 -47.16 -8.88
CA ALA A 37 -19.50 -47.98 -9.98
C ALA A 37 -18.19 -47.44 -10.59
N LEU A 38 -17.85 -46.16 -10.35
CA LEU A 38 -16.68 -45.48 -10.92
C LEU A 38 -15.38 -45.79 -10.17
N THR A 39 -15.09 -47.06 -9.93
CA THR A 39 -13.93 -47.50 -9.12
C THR A 39 -12.54 -47.07 -9.64
N LEU A 40 -12.45 -46.64 -10.90
CA LEU A 40 -11.22 -46.12 -11.54
C LEU A 40 -11.11 -44.59 -11.49
N LEU A 41 -12.11 -43.90 -10.93
CA LEU A 41 -12.15 -42.45 -10.88
C LEU A 41 -11.01 -41.93 -9.99
N LEU A 42 -10.28 -40.95 -10.50
CA LEU A 42 -9.20 -40.23 -9.85
C LEU A 42 -9.66 -38.84 -9.40
N GLU A 43 -10.50 -38.17 -10.18
CA GLU A 43 -10.97 -36.80 -9.89
C GLU A 43 -12.49 -36.73 -10.01
N LEU A 44 -13.14 -36.15 -8.99
CA LEU A 44 -14.58 -35.91 -8.95
C LEU A 44 -14.85 -34.46 -8.56
N ASP A 45 -15.41 -33.70 -9.49
CA ASP A 45 -15.84 -32.31 -9.24
C ASP A 45 -17.37 -32.21 -9.15
N LEU A 46 -17.85 -31.80 -7.98
CA LEU A 46 -19.24 -31.54 -7.63
C LEU A 46 -19.45 -30.09 -7.17
N SER A 47 -18.50 -29.20 -7.44
CA SER A 47 -18.54 -27.82 -6.99
C SER A 47 -19.74 -27.05 -7.55
N GLU A 48 -20.22 -26.07 -6.79
CA GLU A 48 -21.38 -25.23 -7.16
C GLU A 48 -22.67 -26.00 -7.45
N THR A 49 -22.78 -27.26 -6.99
CA THR A 49 -24.03 -28.03 -7.04
C THR A 49 -24.90 -27.78 -5.81
N LYS A 50 -26.14 -28.27 -5.84
CA LYS A 50 -27.12 -28.15 -4.74
C LYS A 50 -27.14 -29.37 -3.82
N ILE A 51 -26.11 -30.21 -3.86
CA ILE A 51 -26.02 -31.44 -3.06
C ILE A 51 -25.95 -31.11 -1.58
N THR A 52 -26.76 -31.80 -0.76
CA THR A 52 -26.78 -31.65 0.70
C THR A 52 -26.15 -32.81 1.47
N GLU A 53 -25.98 -33.96 0.82
CA GLU A 53 -25.41 -35.19 1.37
C GLU A 53 -24.71 -36.02 0.28
N LEU A 54 -23.69 -36.79 0.65
CA LEU A 54 -23.08 -37.78 -0.23
C LEU A 54 -23.62 -39.18 0.08
N PRO A 55 -23.90 -40.01 -0.94
CA PRO A 55 -24.30 -41.40 -0.72
C PRO A 55 -23.14 -42.22 -0.12
N PRO A 56 -23.40 -43.23 0.73
CA PRO A 56 -22.37 -44.13 1.25
C PRO A 56 -21.50 -44.78 0.17
N GLU A 57 -22.05 -44.97 -1.02
CA GLU A 57 -21.37 -45.51 -2.19
C GLU A 57 -20.19 -44.65 -2.67
N ILE A 58 -20.05 -43.40 -2.20
CA ILE A 58 -18.83 -42.61 -2.43
C ILE A 58 -17.58 -43.36 -1.96
N GLY A 59 -17.67 -44.15 -0.88
CA GLY A 59 -16.55 -44.94 -0.36
C GLY A 59 -16.08 -46.06 -1.30
N ALA A 60 -16.82 -46.39 -2.36
CA ALA A 60 -16.38 -47.34 -3.38
C ALA A 60 -15.31 -46.75 -4.33
N LEU A 61 -15.14 -45.42 -4.37
CA LEU A 61 -14.20 -44.71 -5.21
C LEU A 61 -12.76 -44.78 -4.66
N THR A 62 -12.26 -45.98 -4.36
CA THR A 62 -10.98 -46.18 -3.65
C THR A 62 -9.74 -45.66 -4.40
N SER A 63 -9.86 -45.38 -5.70
CA SER A 63 -8.80 -44.77 -6.53
C SER A 63 -8.82 -43.25 -6.53
N LEU A 64 -9.84 -42.62 -5.93
CA LEU A 64 -10.05 -41.17 -5.98
C LEU A 64 -8.90 -40.46 -5.27
N GLN A 65 -8.33 -39.47 -5.96
CA GLN A 65 -7.23 -38.62 -5.52
C GLN A 65 -7.73 -37.21 -5.21
N GLU A 66 -8.73 -36.72 -5.95
CA GLU A 66 -9.31 -35.39 -5.74
C GLU A 66 -10.83 -35.46 -5.62
N LEU A 67 -11.36 -34.80 -4.60
CA LEU A 67 -12.80 -34.63 -4.38
C LEU A 67 -13.11 -33.16 -4.12
N ASN A 68 -13.78 -32.52 -5.07
CA ASN A 68 -14.19 -31.13 -4.97
C ASN A 68 -15.70 -30.99 -4.68
N LEU A 69 -16.03 -30.38 -3.54
CA LEU A 69 -17.40 -30.16 -3.05
C LEU A 69 -17.65 -28.68 -2.72
N ARG A 70 -16.83 -27.76 -3.25
CA ARG A 70 -16.95 -26.34 -2.92
C ARG A 70 -18.34 -25.79 -3.25
N ARG A 71 -18.84 -24.87 -2.42
CA ARG A 71 -20.11 -24.15 -2.61
C ARG A 71 -21.33 -25.07 -2.78
N THR A 72 -21.30 -26.23 -2.13
CA THR A 72 -22.45 -27.13 -2.04
C THR A 72 -23.27 -26.92 -0.77
N GLY A 73 -24.47 -27.50 -0.73
CA GLY A 73 -25.33 -27.51 0.47
C GLY A 73 -24.90 -28.51 1.55
N LEU A 74 -23.74 -29.16 1.40
CA LEU A 74 -23.29 -30.30 2.21
C LEU A 74 -23.21 -29.94 3.70
N THR A 75 -23.80 -30.77 4.56
CA THR A 75 -23.84 -30.53 6.02
C THR A 75 -22.92 -31.44 6.84
N ALA A 76 -22.55 -32.60 6.28
CA ALA A 76 -21.62 -33.55 6.86
C ALA A 76 -21.02 -34.46 5.78
N LEU A 77 -19.84 -35.01 6.03
CA LEU A 77 -19.28 -36.12 5.25
C LEU A 77 -19.78 -37.47 5.80
N PRO A 78 -20.03 -38.47 4.93
CA PRO A 78 -20.39 -39.81 5.36
C PRO A 78 -19.18 -40.52 6.01
N PRO A 79 -19.40 -41.46 6.95
CA PRO A 79 -18.32 -42.25 7.56
C PRO A 79 -17.46 -43.01 6.53
N GLU A 80 -18.06 -43.43 5.41
CA GLU A 80 -17.41 -44.15 4.31
C GLU A 80 -16.32 -43.34 3.59
N ILE A 81 -16.12 -42.06 3.95
CA ILE A 81 -14.96 -41.29 3.51
C ILE A 81 -13.64 -41.98 3.89
N ASP A 82 -13.61 -42.77 4.98
CA ASP A 82 -12.42 -43.52 5.39
C ASP A 82 -11.91 -44.51 4.33
N ALA A 83 -12.74 -44.93 3.38
CA ALA A 83 -12.40 -45.85 2.32
C ALA A 83 -11.57 -45.21 1.19
N LEU A 84 -11.58 -43.88 1.09
CA LEU A 84 -10.87 -43.12 0.04
C LEU A 84 -9.37 -42.98 0.34
N LYS A 85 -8.67 -44.11 0.53
CA LYS A 85 -7.27 -44.15 0.96
C LYS A 85 -6.28 -43.49 -0.01
N SER A 86 -6.68 -43.28 -1.26
CA SER A 86 -5.86 -42.64 -2.30
C SER A 86 -6.06 -41.12 -2.36
N LEU A 87 -6.99 -40.57 -1.57
CA LEU A 87 -7.35 -39.16 -1.62
C LEU A 87 -6.17 -38.29 -1.17
N GLN A 88 -5.81 -37.33 -2.02
CA GLN A 88 -4.74 -36.36 -1.84
C GLN A 88 -5.30 -34.96 -1.63
N THR A 89 -6.39 -34.60 -2.31
CA THR A 89 -7.02 -33.27 -2.19
C THR A 89 -8.50 -33.40 -1.87
N LEU A 90 -8.94 -32.68 -0.83
CA LEU A 90 -10.33 -32.61 -0.40
C LEU A 90 -10.75 -31.15 -0.22
N ILE A 91 -11.72 -30.72 -1.03
CA ILE A 91 -12.21 -29.34 -1.03
C ILE A 91 -13.66 -29.29 -0.51
N LEU A 92 -13.88 -28.63 0.63
CA LEU A 92 -15.17 -28.61 1.35
C LEU A 92 -15.72 -27.22 1.61
N SER A 93 -15.18 -26.21 0.96
CA SER A 93 -15.41 -24.85 1.42
C SER A 93 -16.65 -24.20 0.86
N GLY A 94 -17.14 -23.16 1.52
CA GLY A 94 -18.45 -22.58 1.26
C GLY A 94 -19.58 -23.61 1.43
N THR A 95 -19.33 -24.73 2.13
CA THR A 95 -20.36 -25.71 2.50
C THR A 95 -20.93 -25.41 3.88
N LYS A 96 -21.94 -26.17 4.28
CA LYS A 96 -22.61 -26.05 5.59
C LYS A 96 -22.08 -27.06 6.60
N ILE A 97 -20.88 -27.60 6.39
CA ILE A 97 -20.24 -28.56 7.30
C ILE A 97 -19.97 -27.90 8.65
N THR A 98 -20.49 -28.51 9.71
CA THR A 98 -20.30 -28.03 11.10
C THR A 98 -19.23 -28.81 11.86
N ALA A 99 -18.87 -30.00 11.39
CA ALA A 99 -17.83 -30.87 11.94
C ALA A 99 -17.35 -31.88 10.88
N LEU A 100 -16.07 -32.27 10.94
CA LEU A 100 -15.56 -33.42 10.21
C LEU A 100 -15.79 -34.72 11.01
N PRO A 101 -16.06 -35.85 10.36
CA PRO A 101 -16.16 -37.15 11.02
C PRO A 101 -14.78 -37.62 11.52
N SER A 102 -14.75 -38.48 12.56
CA SER A 102 -13.50 -39.08 13.06
C SER A 102 -12.74 -39.87 11.99
N GLU A 103 -13.49 -40.41 11.04
CA GLU A 103 -13.07 -41.20 9.89
C GLU A 103 -12.11 -40.43 8.96
N ILE A 104 -12.10 -39.09 9.02
CA ILE A 104 -11.16 -38.26 8.24
C ILE A 104 -9.70 -38.62 8.53
N GLY A 105 -9.36 -38.99 9.78
CA GLY A 105 -8.00 -39.33 10.17
C GLY A 105 -7.44 -40.58 9.49
N ALA A 106 -8.29 -41.31 8.76
CA ALA A 106 -7.91 -42.50 8.02
C ALA A 106 -7.36 -42.19 6.61
N LEU A 107 -7.43 -40.92 6.16
CA LEU A 107 -6.95 -40.42 4.86
C LEU A 107 -5.46 -40.06 4.93
N THR A 108 -4.60 -41.04 5.20
CA THR A 108 -3.17 -40.80 5.49
C THR A 108 -2.35 -40.25 4.30
N LEU A 109 -2.91 -40.27 3.08
CA LEU A 109 -2.30 -39.69 1.88
C LEU A 109 -2.84 -38.29 1.54
N LEU A 110 -3.77 -37.76 2.33
CA LEU A 110 -4.31 -36.42 2.09
C LEU A 110 -3.19 -35.39 2.29
N GLN A 111 -2.96 -34.59 1.26
CA GLN A 111 -1.98 -33.52 1.19
C GLN A 111 -2.64 -32.15 1.37
N GLU A 112 -3.86 -31.99 0.88
CA GLU A 112 -4.58 -30.71 0.89
C GLU A 112 -5.99 -30.86 1.46
N LEU A 113 -6.31 -30.01 2.43
CA LEU A 113 -7.64 -29.91 3.03
C LEU A 113 -8.10 -28.47 3.09
N HIS A 114 -9.19 -28.18 2.38
CA HIS A 114 -9.75 -26.83 2.26
C HIS A 114 -11.11 -26.74 2.97
N LEU A 115 -11.24 -25.81 3.93
CA LEU A 115 -12.44 -25.63 4.77
C LEU A 115 -12.93 -24.18 4.90
N ILE A 116 -12.54 -23.30 3.99
CA ILE A 116 -12.91 -21.88 3.99
C ILE A 116 -14.41 -21.66 4.05
N ASP A 117 -14.80 -20.63 4.81
CA ASP A 117 -16.18 -20.18 4.92
C ASP A 117 -17.15 -21.31 5.31
N THR A 118 -16.66 -22.28 6.10
CA THR A 118 -17.50 -23.32 6.70
C THR A 118 -17.84 -22.96 8.15
N PRO A 119 -19.04 -23.31 8.65
CA PRO A 119 -19.43 -23.06 10.03
C PRO A 119 -18.75 -24.00 11.05
N ILE A 120 -17.63 -24.63 10.70
CA ILE A 120 -16.89 -25.55 11.57
C ILE A 120 -16.34 -24.81 12.80
N THR A 121 -16.49 -25.41 13.97
CA THR A 121 -16.08 -24.80 15.26
C THR A 121 -14.87 -25.47 15.90
N ALA A 122 -14.56 -26.70 15.47
CA ALA A 122 -13.40 -27.48 15.88
C ALA A 122 -13.11 -28.57 14.85
N LEU A 123 -11.83 -28.93 14.73
CA LEU A 123 -11.41 -30.15 14.04
C LEU A 123 -11.57 -31.36 14.99
N PRO A 124 -11.76 -32.60 14.49
CA PRO A 124 -11.77 -33.80 15.32
C PRO A 124 -10.34 -34.22 15.70
N PRO A 125 -10.07 -34.80 16.88
CA PRO A 125 -8.71 -35.20 17.29
C PRO A 125 -7.98 -36.08 16.26
N GLU A 126 -8.74 -36.86 15.50
CA GLU A 126 -8.25 -37.73 14.44
C GLU A 126 -7.60 -36.98 13.26
N ILE A 127 -7.74 -35.64 13.18
CA ILE A 127 -7.02 -34.83 12.20
C ILE A 127 -5.51 -35.07 12.24
N GLY A 128 -4.95 -35.38 13.43
CA GLY A 128 -3.53 -35.71 13.59
C GLY A 128 -3.08 -36.97 12.83
N GLY A 129 -4.01 -37.79 12.32
CA GLY A 129 -3.75 -38.93 11.45
C GLY A 129 -3.41 -38.57 10.00
N LEU A 130 -3.64 -37.33 9.58
CA LEU A 130 -3.34 -36.83 8.23
C LEU A 130 -1.84 -36.52 8.07
N THR A 131 -0.98 -37.51 8.25
CA THR A 131 0.48 -37.31 8.34
C THR A 131 1.15 -36.79 7.06
N ALA A 132 0.47 -36.88 5.91
CA ALA A 132 0.92 -36.36 4.63
C ALA A 132 0.40 -34.93 4.34
N LEU A 133 -0.38 -34.33 5.25
CA LEU A 133 -0.98 -33.02 5.02
C LEU A 133 0.11 -31.96 4.94
N ILE A 134 0.12 -31.25 3.82
CA ILE A 134 1.03 -30.15 3.50
C ILE A 134 0.27 -28.82 3.62
N TYR A 135 -1.03 -28.85 3.32
CA TYR A 135 -1.86 -27.67 3.18
C TYR A 135 -3.15 -27.79 4.00
N LEU A 136 -3.41 -26.80 4.86
CA LEU A 136 -4.62 -26.72 5.66
C LEU A 136 -5.16 -25.29 5.70
N ASP A 137 -6.29 -25.05 5.04
CA ASP A 137 -6.99 -23.77 5.14
C ASP A 137 -8.29 -23.88 5.95
N LEU A 138 -8.38 -23.02 6.95
CA LEU A 138 -9.47 -22.84 7.90
C LEU A 138 -9.97 -21.39 7.93
N GLU A 139 -9.74 -20.61 6.87
CA GLU A 139 -10.23 -19.25 6.79
C GLU A 139 -11.74 -19.14 7.00
N GLY A 140 -12.18 -18.08 7.66
CA GLY A 140 -13.61 -17.75 7.74
C GLY A 140 -14.40 -18.77 8.56
N THR A 141 -13.69 -19.69 9.23
CA THR A 141 -14.29 -20.68 10.12
C THR A 141 -14.56 -20.12 11.51
N ALA A 142 -15.47 -20.75 12.23
CA ALA A 142 -15.77 -20.41 13.62
C ALA A 142 -14.82 -21.07 14.64
N ILE A 143 -13.64 -21.55 14.19
CA ILE A 143 -12.65 -22.20 15.05
C ILE A 143 -12.09 -21.21 16.05
N ARG A 144 -12.12 -21.59 17.34
CA ARG A 144 -11.60 -20.75 18.45
C ARG A 144 -10.22 -21.17 18.94
N ARG A 145 -9.85 -22.42 18.67
CA ARG A 145 -8.58 -23.02 19.09
C ARG A 145 -8.25 -24.21 18.21
N LEU A 146 -6.97 -24.40 17.92
CA LEU A 146 -6.46 -25.66 17.41
C LEU A 146 -6.24 -26.63 18.57
N GLN A 147 -6.63 -27.89 18.37
CA GLN A 147 -6.45 -28.94 19.36
C GLN A 147 -5.03 -29.50 19.35
N PRO A 148 -4.55 -30.13 20.44
CA PRO A 148 -3.18 -30.62 20.54
C PRO A 148 -2.73 -31.55 19.39
N GLU A 149 -3.65 -32.27 18.78
CA GLU A 149 -3.43 -33.21 17.68
C GLU A 149 -3.20 -32.52 16.33
N THR A 150 -3.65 -31.28 16.13
CA THR A 150 -3.31 -30.51 14.91
C THR A 150 -1.80 -30.31 14.78
N PHE A 151 -1.08 -30.25 15.91
CA PHE A 151 0.36 -30.04 15.94
C PHE A 151 1.17 -31.33 15.71
N THR A 152 0.53 -32.46 15.43
CA THR A 152 1.22 -33.69 14.97
C THR A 152 1.38 -33.74 13.46
N LEU A 153 0.86 -32.76 12.73
CA LEU A 153 0.95 -32.61 11.28
C LEU A 153 2.34 -32.06 10.88
N THR A 154 3.40 -32.81 11.15
CA THR A 154 4.78 -32.33 10.97
C THR A 154 5.19 -32.08 9.52
N SER A 155 4.38 -32.54 8.55
CA SER A 155 4.57 -32.29 7.11
C SER A 155 3.91 -30.99 6.64
N LEU A 156 3.11 -30.34 7.50
CA LEU A 156 2.35 -29.14 7.16
C LEU A 156 3.30 -27.99 6.84
N GLN A 157 3.11 -27.39 5.67
CA GLN A 157 3.87 -26.26 5.15
C GLN A 157 3.00 -25.00 5.18
N ASP A 158 1.71 -25.11 4.89
CA ASP A 158 0.82 -23.95 4.82
C ASP A 158 -0.36 -24.11 5.78
N LEU A 159 -0.52 -23.11 6.66
CA LEU A 159 -1.62 -23.03 7.62
C LEU A 159 -2.27 -21.66 7.56
N TYR A 160 -3.51 -21.64 7.12
CA TYR A 160 -4.32 -20.43 6.99
C TYR A 160 -5.45 -20.41 8.03
N LEU A 161 -5.51 -19.32 8.78
CA LEU A 161 -6.46 -19.08 9.88
C LEU A 161 -7.10 -17.70 9.78
N GLU A 162 -6.98 -17.03 8.63
CA GLU A 162 -7.51 -15.69 8.39
C GLU A 162 -9.01 -15.62 8.75
N HIS A 163 -9.44 -14.49 9.34
CA HIS A 163 -10.84 -14.26 9.75
C HIS A 163 -11.44 -15.31 10.70
N SER A 164 -10.63 -16.19 11.30
CA SER A 164 -11.11 -17.17 12.27
C SER A 164 -11.33 -16.56 13.67
N ALA A 165 -12.04 -17.29 14.53
CA ALA A 165 -12.30 -16.87 15.91
C ALA A 165 -11.16 -17.22 16.88
N ILE A 166 -9.95 -17.52 16.39
CA ILE A 166 -8.79 -17.88 17.21
C ILE A 166 -8.35 -16.69 18.06
N THR A 167 -8.09 -16.97 19.34
CA THR A 167 -7.65 -15.97 20.31
C THR A 167 -6.20 -16.17 20.79
N ALA A 168 -5.62 -17.35 20.57
CA ALA A 168 -4.25 -17.67 20.96
C ALA A 168 -3.74 -18.89 20.21
N LEU A 169 -2.42 -18.92 19.97
CA LEU A 169 -1.70 -20.12 19.57
C LEU A 169 -1.06 -20.79 20.81
N PRO A 170 -1.17 -22.12 20.95
CA PRO A 170 -0.49 -22.82 22.04
C PRO A 170 1.02 -22.96 21.74
N PRO A 171 1.86 -23.20 22.76
CA PRO A 171 3.29 -23.51 22.60
C PRO A 171 3.61 -24.59 21.56
N LYS A 172 2.70 -25.55 21.38
CA LYS A 172 2.84 -26.63 20.40
C LYS A 172 2.90 -26.17 18.94
N ILE A 173 2.62 -24.90 18.62
CA ILE A 173 2.83 -24.37 17.26
C ILE A 173 4.27 -24.63 16.78
N GLY A 174 5.25 -24.54 17.68
CA GLY A 174 6.66 -24.81 17.38
C GLY A 174 6.97 -26.25 16.95
N ASP A 175 6.03 -27.20 17.12
CA ASP A 175 6.19 -28.58 16.65
C ASP A 175 6.02 -28.70 15.12
N LEU A 176 5.40 -27.70 14.46
CA LEU A 176 5.18 -27.65 13.01
C LEU A 176 6.43 -27.14 12.28
N THR A 177 7.57 -27.80 12.45
CA THR A 177 8.88 -27.31 11.98
C THR A 177 9.01 -27.18 10.45
N SER A 178 8.11 -27.79 9.68
CA SER A 178 8.07 -27.69 8.21
C SER A 178 7.24 -26.51 7.71
N LEU A 179 6.58 -25.76 8.61
CA LEU A 179 5.69 -24.67 8.25
C LEU A 179 6.48 -23.55 7.56
N GLN A 180 6.01 -23.16 6.38
CA GLN A 180 6.54 -22.12 5.51
C GLN A 180 5.62 -20.89 5.50
N THR A 181 4.31 -21.10 5.56
CA THR A 181 3.31 -20.03 5.57
C THR A 181 2.40 -20.15 6.79
N LEU A 182 2.24 -19.04 7.52
CA LEU A 182 1.27 -18.93 8.60
C LEU A 182 0.47 -17.64 8.46
N ASP A 183 -0.82 -17.76 8.21
CA ASP A 183 -1.73 -16.62 8.15
C ASP A 183 -2.63 -16.58 9.39
N LEU A 184 -2.47 -15.54 10.21
CA LEU A 184 -3.28 -15.26 11.39
C LEU A 184 -4.03 -13.93 11.26
N SER A 185 -4.09 -13.37 10.05
CA SER A 185 -4.66 -12.05 9.82
C SER A 185 -6.11 -11.99 10.26
N ARG A 186 -6.50 -10.85 10.84
CA ARG A 186 -7.89 -10.59 11.30
C ARG A 186 -8.43 -11.58 12.33
N THR A 187 -7.54 -12.30 13.00
CA THR A 187 -7.90 -13.09 14.16
C THR A 187 -7.92 -12.22 15.42
N LYS A 188 -8.34 -12.81 16.54
CA LYS A 188 -8.37 -12.14 17.85
C LYS A 188 -7.14 -12.45 18.69
N ILE A 189 -6.04 -12.83 18.06
CA ILE A 189 -4.77 -13.09 18.73
C ILE A 189 -4.22 -11.78 19.28
N THR A 190 -3.75 -11.84 20.53
CA THR A 190 -3.13 -10.69 21.22
C THR A 190 -1.64 -10.90 21.49
N ALA A 191 -1.13 -12.11 21.31
CA ALA A 191 0.28 -12.45 21.51
C ALA A 191 0.64 -13.72 20.74
N LEU A 192 1.89 -13.80 20.28
CA LEU A 192 2.49 -15.03 19.77
C LEU A 192 3.27 -15.74 20.88
N PRO A 193 3.21 -17.08 20.97
CA PRO A 193 4.01 -17.82 21.93
C PRO A 193 5.51 -17.78 21.55
N PRO A 194 6.44 -17.83 22.53
CA PRO A 194 7.89 -17.92 22.28
C PRO A 194 8.29 -19.03 21.29
N GLU A 195 7.56 -20.15 21.31
CA GLU A 195 7.80 -21.31 20.45
C GLU A 195 7.60 -21.03 18.95
N ILE A 196 7.05 -19.87 18.57
CA ILE A 196 7.05 -19.41 17.18
C ILE A 196 8.47 -19.38 16.60
N GLY A 197 9.49 -19.07 17.42
CA GLY A 197 10.90 -19.07 16.99
C GLY A 197 11.45 -20.45 16.60
N ALA A 198 10.73 -21.54 16.90
CA ALA A 198 11.11 -22.88 16.45
C ALA A 198 10.74 -23.16 14.98
N LEU A 199 9.92 -22.31 14.35
CA LEU A 199 9.49 -22.43 12.96
C LEU A 199 10.57 -21.93 11.99
N THR A 200 11.75 -22.55 12.01
CA THR A 200 12.91 -22.08 11.24
C THR A 200 12.75 -22.18 9.72
N SER A 201 11.72 -22.89 9.25
CA SER A 201 11.34 -22.97 7.83
C SER A 201 10.31 -21.92 7.41
N LEU A 202 9.81 -21.09 8.32
CA LEU A 202 8.78 -20.10 8.04
C LEU A 202 9.35 -19.00 7.13
N LEU A 203 8.66 -18.76 6.01
CA LEU A 203 9.02 -17.79 4.96
C LEU A 203 8.08 -16.58 4.98
N ASP A 204 6.78 -16.81 5.25
CA ASP A 204 5.73 -15.80 5.27
C ASP A 204 4.89 -15.90 6.56
N LEU A 205 4.73 -14.77 7.25
CA LEU A 205 3.86 -14.62 8.42
C LEU A 205 2.94 -13.41 8.26
N ASP A 206 1.62 -13.65 8.25
CA ASP A 206 0.65 -12.57 8.47
C ASP A 206 0.16 -12.54 9.91
N VAL A 207 0.24 -11.36 10.51
CA VAL A 207 -0.47 -11.05 11.75
C VAL A 207 -1.18 -9.70 11.69
N SER A 208 -1.43 -9.19 10.49
CA SER A 208 -2.14 -7.94 10.27
C SER A 208 -3.54 -7.97 10.85
N ARG A 209 -4.03 -6.81 11.27
CA ARG A 209 -5.36 -6.66 11.88
C ARG A 209 -5.59 -7.57 13.09
N THR A 210 -4.54 -7.90 13.84
CA THR A 210 -4.63 -8.62 15.11
C THR A 210 -4.42 -7.67 16.30
N GLY A 211 -4.68 -8.17 17.51
CA GLY A 211 -4.44 -7.43 18.74
C GLY A 211 -3.01 -7.56 19.28
N ILE A 212 -2.05 -7.98 18.47
CA ILE A 212 -0.66 -8.17 18.90
C ILE A 212 -0.03 -6.82 19.24
N THR A 213 0.62 -6.77 20.40
CA THR A 213 1.36 -5.59 20.87
C THR A 213 2.87 -5.81 20.92
N ALA A 214 3.33 -7.06 20.92
CA ALA A 214 4.76 -7.36 20.96
C ALA A 214 5.08 -8.69 20.27
N LEU A 215 6.25 -8.75 19.61
CA LEU A 215 6.85 -9.99 19.15
C LEU A 215 7.76 -10.57 20.26
N PRO A 216 7.72 -11.90 20.51
CA PRO A 216 8.60 -12.53 21.48
C PRO A 216 10.08 -12.45 21.03
N PRO A 217 11.06 -12.40 21.96
CA PRO A 217 12.49 -12.35 21.63
C PRO A 217 12.95 -13.44 20.68
N GLU A 218 12.34 -14.63 20.77
CA GLU A 218 12.61 -15.81 19.95
C GLU A 218 12.35 -15.59 18.45
N PHE A 219 11.69 -14.48 18.05
CA PHE A 219 11.62 -14.05 16.64
C PHE A 219 13.00 -13.86 16.01
N GLY A 220 14.03 -13.55 16.80
CA GLY A 220 15.42 -13.49 16.31
C GLY A 220 15.91 -14.81 15.68
N ALA A 221 15.29 -15.95 16.02
CA ALA A 221 15.66 -17.27 15.50
C ALA A 221 15.05 -17.60 14.12
N LEU A 222 14.09 -16.81 13.63
CA LEU A 222 13.43 -17.02 12.35
C LEU A 222 14.31 -16.56 11.18
N THR A 223 15.35 -17.33 10.87
CA THR A 223 16.35 -16.96 9.86
C THR A 223 15.85 -17.02 8.43
N SER A 224 14.81 -17.81 8.15
CA SER A 224 14.24 -17.98 6.82
C SER A 224 13.05 -17.07 6.55
N LEU A 225 12.58 -16.30 7.55
CA LEU A 225 11.41 -15.44 7.40
C LEU A 225 11.77 -14.26 6.51
N GLU A 226 11.18 -14.22 5.32
CA GLU A 226 11.42 -13.19 4.31
C GLU A 226 10.36 -12.09 4.39
N TYR A 227 9.11 -12.47 4.68
CA TYR A 227 7.99 -11.56 4.70
C TYR A 227 7.22 -11.64 6.02
N ILE A 228 6.96 -10.47 6.60
CA ILE A 228 6.08 -10.31 7.75
C ILE A 228 5.13 -9.14 7.50
N ASN A 229 3.84 -9.38 7.69
CA ASN A 229 2.83 -8.33 7.64
C ASN A 229 2.37 -7.98 9.06
N LEU A 230 2.65 -6.74 9.46
CA LEU A 230 2.30 -6.16 10.76
C LEU A 230 1.26 -5.05 10.63
N ASP A 231 0.65 -4.89 9.46
CA ASP A 231 -0.27 -3.78 9.18
C ASP A 231 -1.48 -3.81 10.13
N GLU A 232 -1.88 -2.62 10.59
CA GLU A 232 -3.01 -2.47 11.52
C GLU A 232 -2.87 -3.30 12.81
N THR A 233 -1.63 -3.52 13.28
CA THR A 233 -1.33 -4.05 14.62
C THR A 233 -0.92 -2.92 15.59
N ASN A 234 -1.04 -3.18 16.89
CA ASN A 234 -0.62 -2.24 17.94
C ASN A 234 0.79 -2.55 18.46
N ILE A 235 1.68 -2.98 17.57
CA ILE A 235 3.03 -3.40 17.94
C ILE A 235 3.84 -2.24 18.54
N THR A 236 4.41 -2.47 19.71
CA THR A 236 5.34 -1.56 20.42
C THR A 236 6.73 -2.16 20.53
N THR A 237 6.84 -3.50 20.52
CA THR A 237 8.12 -4.22 20.62
C THR A 237 8.24 -5.25 19.48
N PRO A 238 9.24 -5.14 18.58
CA PRO A 238 10.27 -4.11 18.58
C PRO A 238 9.68 -2.74 18.22
N PRO A 239 10.39 -1.65 18.55
CA PRO A 239 9.93 -0.31 18.25
C PRO A 239 9.64 -0.11 16.75
N PRO A 240 8.70 0.77 16.40
CA PRO A 240 8.35 1.08 15.01
C PRO A 240 9.52 1.48 14.12
N GLU A 241 10.48 2.18 14.70
CA GLU A 241 11.75 2.60 14.11
C GLU A 241 12.55 1.40 13.59
N VAL A 242 12.36 0.23 14.21
CA VAL A 242 12.95 -1.04 13.78
C VAL A 242 12.00 -1.77 12.83
N THR A 243 10.71 -1.87 13.15
CA THR A 243 9.77 -2.66 12.31
C THR A 243 9.63 -2.13 10.89
N ARG A 244 9.66 -0.80 10.69
CA ARG A 244 9.54 -0.19 9.35
C ARG A 244 10.72 -0.51 8.44
N GLN A 245 11.87 -0.82 9.02
CA GLN A 245 13.08 -1.19 8.29
C GLN A 245 13.07 -2.66 7.82
N GLY A 246 12.01 -3.41 8.14
CA GLY A 246 11.80 -4.77 7.65
C GLY A 246 12.34 -5.86 8.57
N MET A 247 12.23 -7.11 8.10
CA MET A 247 12.48 -8.28 8.94
C MET A 247 13.94 -8.41 9.39
N ASP A 248 14.90 -8.03 8.54
CA ASP A 248 16.32 -8.07 8.92
C ASP A 248 16.63 -7.17 10.13
N ALA A 249 16.00 -5.98 10.19
CA ALA A 249 16.13 -5.06 11.31
C ALA A 249 15.49 -5.62 12.60
N ILE A 250 14.30 -6.23 12.49
CA ILE A 250 13.61 -6.89 13.60
C ILE A 250 14.48 -8.02 14.18
N ARG A 251 15.03 -8.88 13.32
CA ARG A 251 15.89 -10.00 13.71
C ARG A 251 17.17 -9.49 14.38
N ALA A 252 17.81 -8.51 13.77
CA ALA A 252 18.98 -7.83 14.27
C ALA A 252 18.75 -7.25 15.69
N PHE A 253 17.64 -6.54 15.87
CA PHE A 253 17.27 -5.94 17.15
C PHE A 253 17.14 -6.99 18.25
N PHE A 254 16.41 -8.09 18.03
CA PHE A 254 16.28 -9.14 19.03
C PHE A 254 17.60 -9.86 19.31
N THR A 255 18.38 -10.14 18.27
CA THR A 255 19.70 -10.80 18.41
C THR A 255 20.66 -9.97 19.27
N ASP A 256 20.79 -8.67 19.01
CA ASP A 256 21.72 -7.82 19.74
C ASP A 256 21.20 -7.49 21.16
N ARG A 257 19.88 -7.46 21.35
CA ARG A 257 19.25 -7.26 22.66
C ARG A 257 19.50 -8.43 23.62
N GLU A 258 19.58 -9.66 23.12
CA GLU A 258 19.95 -10.83 23.93
C GLU A 258 21.37 -10.72 24.51
N ALA A 259 22.30 -10.08 23.79
CA ALA A 259 23.67 -9.91 24.24
C ALA A 259 23.78 -8.89 25.39
N ALA A 260 23.15 -7.72 25.23
CA ALA A 260 23.07 -6.69 26.25
C ALA A 260 21.94 -5.69 25.93
N THR A 261 21.24 -5.23 26.95
CA THR A 261 20.16 -4.25 26.79
C THR A 261 20.25 -3.09 27.79
N GLU A 262 19.67 -1.96 27.40
CA GLU A 262 19.52 -0.76 28.22
C GLU A 262 18.16 -0.10 27.91
N ARG A 263 17.55 0.53 28.93
CA ARG A 263 16.22 1.14 28.79
C ARG A 263 16.31 2.52 28.16
N LEU A 264 15.54 2.74 27.11
CA LEU A 264 15.43 4.05 26.47
C LEU A 264 14.45 4.96 27.22
N TRP A 265 14.91 6.14 27.63
CA TRP A 265 14.09 7.16 28.29
C TRP A 265 13.97 8.45 27.48
N THR A 266 14.00 8.32 26.16
CA THR A 266 13.95 9.46 25.23
C THR A 266 12.79 9.29 24.25
N SER A 267 12.04 10.37 24.02
CA SER A 267 10.99 10.40 23.00
C SER A 267 10.81 11.81 22.45
N LYS A 268 9.92 11.94 21.47
CA LYS A 268 9.69 13.15 20.69
C LYS A 268 8.47 13.92 21.20
N LEU A 269 8.64 15.21 21.42
CA LEU A 269 7.58 16.17 21.74
C LEU A 269 7.43 17.14 20.57
N VAL A 270 6.23 17.24 20.02
CA VAL A 270 5.93 18.14 18.90
C VAL A 270 5.06 19.28 19.38
N VAL A 271 5.55 20.52 19.26
CA VAL A 271 4.81 21.73 19.65
C VAL A 271 4.33 22.45 18.41
N VAL A 272 3.01 22.49 18.22
CA VAL A 272 2.35 23.08 17.05
C VAL A 272 1.35 24.15 17.46
N GLY A 273 1.00 25.03 16.52
CA GLY A 273 0.13 26.17 16.76
C GLY A 273 0.51 27.34 15.87
N GLN A 274 -0.40 28.31 15.72
CA GLN A 274 -0.20 29.47 14.86
C GLN A 274 1.04 30.31 15.22
N GLY A 275 1.45 31.19 14.30
CA GLY A 275 2.52 32.15 14.54
C GLY A 275 2.27 33.00 15.78
N ALA A 276 3.31 33.21 16.59
CA ALA A 276 3.28 34.06 17.79
C ALA A 276 2.24 33.70 18.88
N VAL A 277 1.74 32.45 18.95
CA VAL A 277 0.84 31.99 20.03
C VAL A 277 1.55 31.73 21.37
N GLY A 278 2.88 31.77 21.40
CA GLY A 278 3.69 31.60 22.62
C GLY A 278 4.30 30.21 22.84
N LYS A 279 4.53 29.44 21.76
CA LYS A 279 5.16 28.10 21.80
C LYS A 279 6.54 28.10 22.45
N THR A 280 7.42 28.96 21.96
CA THR A 280 8.80 29.10 22.45
C THR A 280 8.85 29.49 23.92
N SER A 281 8.00 30.44 24.32
CA SER A 281 7.93 30.90 25.71
C SER A 281 7.39 29.81 26.65
N LEU A 282 6.44 28.98 26.20
CA LEU A 282 5.96 27.81 26.95
C LEU A 282 7.10 26.80 27.18
N LEU A 283 7.86 26.46 26.13
CA LEU A 283 8.99 25.53 26.23
C LEU A 283 10.09 26.04 27.17
N ARG A 284 10.48 27.32 27.06
CA ARG A 284 11.48 27.91 27.96
C ARG A 284 11.05 27.86 29.43
N ASN A 285 9.76 28.07 29.69
CA ASN A 285 9.25 27.95 31.06
C ASN A 285 9.33 26.50 31.57
N LEU A 286 8.95 25.51 30.76
CA LEU A 286 9.05 24.08 31.12
C LEU A 286 10.48 23.64 31.45
N MET A 287 11.47 24.13 30.68
CA MET A 287 12.89 23.76 30.82
C MET A 287 13.59 24.49 31.97
N LYS A 288 13.47 25.83 32.01
CA LYS A 288 14.32 26.69 32.86
C LYS A 288 13.54 27.52 33.88
N GLY A 289 12.21 27.45 33.89
CA GLY A 289 11.37 28.34 34.69
C GLY A 289 11.47 29.82 34.27
N GLU A 290 11.97 30.08 33.06
CA GLU A 290 12.15 31.44 32.52
C GLU A 290 10.79 32.09 32.21
N LYS A 291 10.70 33.41 32.40
CA LYS A 291 9.48 34.19 32.14
C LYS A 291 9.42 34.65 30.68
N PHE A 292 8.20 34.89 30.19
CA PHE A 292 7.93 35.45 28.86
C PHE A 292 8.76 36.73 28.58
N ASP A 293 9.45 36.75 27.41
CA ASP A 293 10.16 37.92 26.90
C ASP A 293 9.37 38.57 25.73
N PRO A 294 8.81 39.78 25.90
CA PRO A 294 8.07 40.46 24.85
C PRO A 294 8.94 40.96 23.67
N LYS A 295 10.27 40.86 23.75
CA LYS A 295 11.20 41.19 22.66
C LYS A 295 11.72 39.94 21.92
N GLU A 296 11.16 38.78 22.22
CA GLU A 296 11.55 37.52 21.59
C GLU A 296 11.24 37.55 20.09
N ASP A 297 12.27 37.32 19.27
CA ASP A 297 12.12 37.19 17.82
C ASP A 297 11.29 35.94 17.49
N GLN A 298 10.55 35.98 16.38
CA GLN A 298 9.80 34.80 15.93
C GLN A 298 10.78 33.68 15.55
N THR A 299 10.47 32.45 15.96
CA THR A 299 11.20 31.27 15.50
C THR A 299 11.06 31.10 13.99
N HIS A 300 12.19 31.10 13.29
CA HIS A 300 12.27 30.85 11.84
C HIS A 300 12.58 29.36 11.63
N GLY A 301 11.81 28.67 10.78
CA GLY A 301 12.00 27.25 10.52
C GLY A 301 11.64 26.34 11.71
N LEU A 302 12.65 25.74 12.35
CA LEU A 302 12.51 24.72 13.40
C LEU A 302 13.58 24.92 14.49
N GLU A 303 13.22 24.75 15.76
CA GLU A 303 14.17 24.61 16.87
C GLU A 303 13.92 23.33 17.67
N ILE A 304 14.99 22.59 17.98
CA ILE A 304 14.92 21.37 18.79
C ILE A 304 15.53 21.65 20.16
N ARG A 305 14.83 21.28 21.24
CA ARG A 305 15.28 21.52 22.63
C ARG A 305 14.92 20.35 23.54
N ASP A 306 15.81 19.98 24.46
CA ASP A 306 15.55 18.89 25.40
C ASP A 306 14.76 19.38 26.63
N VAL A 307 13.67 18.67 26.93
CA VAL A 307 12.85 18.88 28.12
C VAL A 307 13.00 17.66 29.02
N HIS A 308 13.66 17.83 30.16
CA HIS A 308 13.82 16.76 31.15
C HIS A 308 12.66 16.74 32.14
N LEU A 309 12.08 15.56 32.35
CA LEU A 309 10.97 15.30 33.24
C LEU A 309 11.30 14.09 34.13
N ASP A 310 11.05 14.19 35.44
CA ASP A 310 11.16 13.03 36.32
C ASP A 310 10.02 12.05 36.01
N HIS A 311 10.33 10.75 35.95
CA HIS A 311 9.31 9.73 35.79
C HIS A 311 8.34 9.77 37.00
N PRO A 312 7.02 9.71 36.79
CA PRO A 312 6.04 9.91 37.86
C PRO A 312 6.13 8.86 38.98
N THR A 313 6.65 7.66 38.67
CA THR A 313 6.68 6.51 39.59
C THR A 313 8.03 5.79 39.70
N GLU A 314 8.98 6.04 38.78
CA GLU A 314 10.27 5.34 38.73
C GLU A 314 11.39 6.32 39.01
N ASP A 315 12.53 5.82 39.50
CA ASP A 315 13.74 6.62 39.66
C ASP A 315 14.47 6.71 38.31
N ALA A 316 13.85 7.43 37.37
CA ALA A 316 14.35 7.65 36.01
C ALA A 316 14.03 9.09 35.56
N VAL A 317 14.93 9.65 34.74
CA VAL A 317 14.72 10.95 34.11
C VAL A 317 14.38 10.71 32.64
N MET A 318 13.19 11.13 32.24
CA MET A 318 12.72 11.10 30.87
C MET A 318 13.18 12.36 30.14
N THR A 319 13.61 12.20 28.89
CA THR A 319 14.01 13.30 28.01
C THR A 319 13.04 13.39 26.83
N LEU A 320 12.34 14.51 26.72
CA LEU A 320 11.55 14.85 25.56
C LEU A 320 12.33 15.78 24.64
N ARG A 321 12.60 15.35 23.41
CA ARG A 321 13.14 16.21 22.36
C ARG A 321 12.00 17.04 21.80
N ALA A 322 11.92 18.30 22.20
CA ALA A 322 10.86 19.22 21.84
C ALA A 322 11.16 19.94 20.52
N TRP A 323 10.33 19.69 19.51
CA TRP A 323 10.35 20.33 18.20
C TRP A 323 9.42 21.55 18.22
N ASP A 324 10.00 22.74 18.14
CA ASP A 324 9.32 24.04 18.09
C ASP A 324 9.28 24.56 16.65
N PHE A 325 8.12 24.43 16.00
CA PHE A 325 7.94 24.85 14.62
C PHE A 325 7.61 26.36 14.51
N GLY A 326 8.30 27.07 13.62
CA GLY A 326 7.92 28.44 13.25
C GLY A 326 6.47 28.49 12.75
N GLY A 327 5.66 29.47 13.17
CA GLY A 327 4.23 29.45 12.82
C GLY A 327 3.87 30.14 11.49
N GLN A 328 4.78 30.20 10.51
CA GLN A 328 4.56 30.91 9.24
C GLN A 328 4.12 29.95 8.13
N ASP A 329 3.08 30.31 7.38
CA ASP A 329 2.41 29.48 6.34
C ASP A 329 3.40 28.84 5.33
N ILE A 330 4.52 29.51 5.01
CA ILE A 330 5.55 29.03 4.05
C ILE A 330 6.28 27.77 4.54
N TYR A 331 6.39 27.57 5.84
CA TYR A 331 7.09 26.43 6.42
C TYR A 331 6.17 25.24 6.74
N HIS A 332 4.84 25.40 6.62
CA HIS A 332 3.91 24.30 6.90
C HIS A 332 4.16 23.08 6.03
N ALA A 333 4.65 23.27 4.80
CA ALA A 333 5.06 22.16 3.94
C ALA A 333 6.27 21.41 4.51
N THR A 334 7.26 22.15 5.05
CA THR A 334 8.48 21.57 5.64
C THR A 334 8.27 20.94 7.01
N HIS A 335 7.39 21.51 7.84
CA HIS A 335 7.11 21.01 9.20
C HIS A 335 6.45 19.65 9.20
N GLN A 336 5.67 19.38 8.16
CA GLN A 336 4.97 18.11 7.99
C GLN A 336 5.87 16.90 7.80
N PHE A 337 7.13 17.07 7.36
CA PHE A 337 8.09 15.96 7.29
C PHE A 337 8.48 15.44 8.69
N TYR A 338 8.29 16.29 9.70
CA TYR A 338 8.70 16.00 11.07
C TYR A 338 7.51 15.70 11.98
N LEU A 339 6.27 15.70 11.46
CA LEU A 339 5.08 15.24 12.19
C LEU A 339 5.00 13.72 12.05
N THR A 340 5.46 13.02 13.07
CA THR A 340 5.50 11.55 13.10
C THR A 340 4.52 11.02 14.14
N ASN A 341 3.89 9.89 13.83
CA ASN A 341 3.02 9.20 14.78
C ASN A 341 3.83 8.73 16.02
N ARG A 342 3.16 8.45 17.14
CA ARG A 342 3.74 8.04 18.44
C ARG A 342 4.66 9.08 19.10
N SER A 343 4.49 10.35 18.72
CA SER A 343 5.03 11.52 19.44
C SER A 343 3.97 12.11 20.36
N LEU A 344 4.38 12.84 21.40
CA LEU A 344 3.42 13.62 22.19
C LEU A 344 3.22 14.99 21.52
N PHE A 345 1.98 15.38 21.24
CA PHE A 345 1.66 16.67 20.65
C PHE A 345 1.21 17.67 21.70
N VAL A 346 1.73 18.88 21.62
CA VAL A 346 1.26 20.04 22.38
C VAL A 346 0.73 21.08 21.40
N LEU A 347 -0.60 21.21 21.35
CA LEU A 347 -1.27 22.20 20.50
C LEU A 347 -1.49 23.49 21.29
N VAL A 348 -0.72 24.52 20.94
CA VAL A 348 -0.73 25.82 21.62
C VAL A 348 -1.61 26.79 20.84
N TRP A 349 -2.53 27.46 21.53
CA TRP A 349 -3.40 28.47 20.94
C TRP A 349 -3.56 29.68 21.86
N ASN A 350 -3.91 30.83 21.29
CA ASN A 350 -3.98 32.09 22.01
C ASN A 350 -5.41 32.40 22.44
N ALA A 351 -5.69 32.37 23.75
CA ALA A 351 -7.01 32.65 24.30
C ALA A 351 -7.54 34.06 23.99
N ARG A 352 -6.65 35.02 23.70
CA ARG A 352 -7.03 36.39 23.31
C ARG A 352 -7.58 36.45 21.88
N GLN A 353 -7.02 35.66 20.97
CA GLN A 353 -7.46 35.61 19.57
C GLN A 353 -8.68 34.71 19.39
N GLY A 354 -8.83 33.71 20.27
CA GLY A 354 -9.87 32.69 20.12
C GLY A 354 -9.37 31.49 19.31
N PHE A 355 -10.10 30.37 19.38
CA PHE A 355 -9.67 29.10 18.80
C PHE A 355 -9.79 29.07 17.26
N GLU A 356 -10.77 29.79 16.69
CA GLU A 356 -10.98 29.90 15.24
C GLU A 356 -9.82 30.64 14.56
N ASP A 357 -9.48 31.84 15.05
CA ASP A 357 -8.36 32.64 14.54
C ASP A 357 -7.00 31.97 14.80
N SER A 358 -6.89 31.19 15.88
CA SER A 358 -5.71 30.34 16.15
C SER A 358 -5.64 29.10 15.26
N ARG A 359 -6.59 28.92 14.32
CA ARG A 359 -6.72 27.77 13.42
C ARG A 359 -6.58 26.43 14.15
N VAL A 360 -7.21 26.28 15.32
CA VAL A 360 -7.10 25.06 16.14
C VAL A 360 -7.57 23.83 15.37
N GLN A 361 -8.71 23.93 14.69
CA GLN A 361 -9.26 22.83 13.91
C GLN A 361 -8.30 22.37 12.79
N TYR A 362 -7.71 23.32 12.06
CA TYR A 362 -6.71 23.00 11.04
C TYR A 362 -5.53 22.19 11.60
N TRP A 363 -5.03 22.55 12.79
CA TRP A 363 -3.93 21.81 13.41
C TRP A 363 -4.38 20.44 13.88
N LEU A 364 -5.58 20.30 14.45
CA LEU A 364 -6.12 19.00 14.83
C LEU A 364 -6.30 18.08 13.62
N GLU A 365 -6.83 18.59 12.51
CA GLU A 365 -6.95 17.85 11.25
C GLU A 365 -5.56 17.46 10.70
N THR A 366 -4.57 18.36 10.78
CA THR A 366 -3.20 18.08 10.36
C THR A 366 -2.54 17.00 11.22
N ILE A 367 -2.71 17.04 12.54
CA ILE A 367 -2.20 16.02 13.46
C ILE A 367 -2.92 14.70 13.19
N GLN A 368 -4.25 14.68 13.11
CA GLN A 368 -5.02 13.46 12.85
C GLN A 368 -4.61 12.81 11.52
N ALA A 369 -4.32 13.61 10.49
CA ALA A 369 -3.93 13.10 9.18
C ALA A 369 -2.50 12.49 9.14
N LYS A 370 -1.61 12.93 10.03
CA LYS A 370 -0.16 12.57 10.03
C LYS A 370 0.26 11.66 11.18
N ALA A 371 -0.44 11.79 12.30
CA ALA A 371 -0.13 11.17 13.57
C ALA A 371 -1.44 10.75 14.27
N PRO A 372 -2.27 9.91 13.62
CA PRO A 372 -3.63 9.56 14.07
C PRO A 372 -3.68 8.84 15.41
N ASP A 373 -2.57 8.29 15.90
CA ASP A 373 -2.52 7.57 17.18
C ASP A 373 -1.79 8.36 18.28
N SER A 374 -1.40 9.61 17.97
CA SER A 374 -0.55 10.40 18.86
C SER A 374 -1.37 11.20 19.86
N PRO A 375 -1.04 11.14 21.16
CA PRO A 375 -1.74 11.91 22.18
C PRO A 375 -1.55 13.42 22.00
N ILE A 376 -2.63 14.20 22.22
CA ILE A 376 -2.67 15.65 22.06
C ILE A 376 -3.03 16.33 23.39
N LEU A 377 -2.13 17.19 23.88
CA LEU A 377 -2.38 18.11 24.99
C LEU A 377 -2.62 19.52 24.42
N MET A 378 -3.79 20.08 24.65
CA MET A 378 -4.12 21.44 24.25
C MET A 378 -3.70 22.45 25.32
N VAL A 379 -3.08 23.55 24.91
CA VAL A 379 -2.59 24.59 25.82
C VAL A 379 -3.07 25.96 25.34
N ALA A 380 -3.99 26.56 26.10
CA ALA A 380 -4.43 27.93 25.92
C ALA A 380 -3.47 28.89 26.63
N THR A 381 -2.73 29.68 25.87
CA THR A 381 -1.88 30.76 26.42
C THR A 381 -2.68 32.04 26.59
N HIS A 382 -2.15 32.99 27.37
CA HIS A 382 -2.78 34.29 27.63
C HIS A 382 -4.17 34.21 28.30
N ALA A 383 -4.41 33.14 29.05
CA ALA A 383 -5.69 32.87 29.72
C ALA A 383 -6.05 33.87 30.85
N ASP A 384 -5.14 34.80 31.18
CA ASP A 384 -5.37 35.89 32.12
C ASP A 384 -6.14 37.07 31.52
N GLN A 385 -6.18 37.17 30.19
CA GLN A 385 -6.82 38.27 29.47
C GLN A 385 -8.20 37.91 28.92
N ASN A 386 -8.45 36.62 28.71
CA ASN A 386 -9.74 36.06 28.30
C ASN A 386 -9.90 34.66 28.90
N VAL A 387 -11.14 34.29 29.25
CA VAL A 387 -11.44 32.89 29.60
C VAL A 387 -11.28 32.07 28.32
N PRO A 388 -10.42 31.04 28.30
CA PRO A 388 -10.30 30.17 27.14
C PRO A 388 -11.59 29.36 26.98
N ASP A 389 -12.44 29.80 26.06
CA ASP A 389 -13.70 29.13 25.70
C ASP A 389 -13.51 28.39 24.37
N ILE A 390 -13.75 27.09 24.37
CA ILE A 390 -13.56 26.20 23.24
C ILE A 390 -14.57 25.04 23.35
N PRO A 391 -15.18 24.58 22.25
CA PRO A 391 -16.11 23.44 22.26
C PRO A 391 -15.36 22.11 22.46
N LEU A 392 -14.75 21.92 23.63
CA LEU A 392 -13.87 20.78 23.92
C LEU A 392 -14.57 19.43 23.74
N VAL A 393 -15.85 19.33 24.12
CA VAL A 393 -16.62 18.08 24.00
C VAL A 393 -16.78 17.68 22.53
N GLU A 394 -17.20 18.62 21.66
CA GLU A 394 -17.34 18.38 20.22
C GLU A 394 -16.00 18.05 19.55
N LEU A 395 -14.93 18.74 19.99
CA LEU A 395 -13.57 18.45 19.53
C LEU A 395 -13.10 17.07 19.99
N GLN A 396 -13.37 16.64 21.23
CA GLN A 396 -12.99 15.32 21.71
C GLN A 396 -13.78 14.18 21.04
N GLU A 397 -15.04 14.43 20.66
CA GLU A 397 -15.82 13.50 19.84
C GLU A 397 -15.23 13.32 18.43
N SER A 398 -14.70 14.41 17.85
CA SER A 398 -14.07 14.40 16.51
C SER A 398 -12.61 13.95 16.55
N TYR A 399 -11.91 14.21 17.65
CA TYR A 399 -10.46 13.98 17.84
C TYR A 399 -10.23 13.31 19.21
N PRO A 400 -10.44 11.98 19.32
CA PRO A 400 -10.39 11.26 20.58
C PRO A 400 -9.01 11.28 21.26
N ASN A 401 -7.95 11.60 20.51
CA ASN A 401 -6.59 11.73 21.02
C ASN A 401 -6.34 12.99 21.85
N ILE A 402 -7.32 13.90 21.94
CA ILE A 402 -7.25 15.04 22.86
C ILE A 402 -7.44 14.55 24.30
N ILE A 403 -6.31 14.33 24.96
CA ILE A 403 -6.21 13.75 26.30
C ILE A 403 -6.17 14.79 27.43
N GLY A 404 -6.00 16.07 27.10
CA GLY A 404 -6.01 17.14 28.09
C GLY A 404 -6.08 18.53 27.48
N ASN A 405 -6.63 19.48 28.24
CA ASN A 405 -6.69 20.90 27.88
C ASN A 405 -6.31 21.76 29.10
N PHE A 406 -5.33 22.64 28.93
CA PHE A 406 -4.71 23.41 30.00
C PHE A 406 -4.73 24.89 29.68
N ALA A 407 -4.96 25.72 30.69
CA ALA A 407 -4.84 27.17 30.59
C ALA A 407 -3.57 27.63 31.30
N VAL A 408 -2.68 28.31 30.57
CA VAL A 408 -1.40 28.77 31.10
C VAL A 408 -1.27 30.29 31.03
N ASN A 409 -0.71 30.87 32.08
CA ASN A 409 -0.29 32.27 32.08
C ASN A 409 1.23 32.35 31.89
N ASN A 410 1.65 32.74 30.69
CA ASN A 410 3.07 32.84 30.34
C ASN A 410 3.85 33.92 31.13
N GLN A 411 3.15 34.90 31.73
CA GLN A 411 3.79 35.97 32.52
C GLN A 411 3.94 35.61 34.01
N ARG A 412 2.93 34.97 34.61
CA ARG A 412 2.90 34.64 36.05
C ARG A 412 3.35 33.21 36.35
N GLY A 413 3.25 32.30 35.37
CA GLY A 413 3.54 30.87 35.51
C GLY A 413 2.37 30.03 36.01
N ASP A 414 1.17 30.64 36.15
CA ASP A 414 -0.03 29.92 36.59
C ASP A 414 -0.40 28.82 35.59
N GLY A 415 -0.84 27.66 36.08
CA GLY A 415 -1.22 26.50 35.27
C GLY A 415 -0.06 25.64 34.73
N ILE A 416 1.19 26.14 34.76
CA ILE A 416 2.34 25.42 34.18
C ILE A 416 2.71 24.18 35.00
N ALA A 417 2.61 24.22 36.33
CA ALA A 417 2.91 23.06 37.17
C ALA A 417 1.93 21.89 36.94
N GLU A 418 0.64 22.20 36.76
CA GLU A 418 -0.39 21.23 36.42
C GLU A 418 -0.14 20.62 35.04
N PHE A 419 0.14 21.48 34.04
CA PHE A 419 0.50 21.05 32.70
C PHE A 419 1.77 20.17 32.69
N LYS A 420 2.83 20.55 33.44
CA LYS A 420 4.07 19.77 33.53
C LYS A 420 3.84 18.38 34.14
N SER A 421 2.96 18.29 35.14
CA SER A 421 2.57 17.00 35.74
C SER A 421 1.82 16.12 34.75
N ALA A 422 0.86 16.69 34.01
CA ALA A 422 0.16 15.96 32.96
C ALA A 422 1.10 15.53 31.82
N LEU A 423 2.01 16.42 31.40
CA LEU A 423 3.03 16.14 30.40
C LEU A 423 3.91 14.96 30.84
N ALA A 424 4.43 14.95 32.08
CA ALA A 424 5.25 13.85 32.61
C ALA A 424 4.47 12.52 32.66
N LYS A 425 3.21 12.55 33.09
CA LYS A 425 2.36 11.35 33.10
C LYS A 425 2.19 10.76 31.71
N GLN A 426 1.89 11.60 30.72
CA GLN A 426 1.65 11.15 29.35
C GLN A 426 2.94 10.74 28.63
N THR A 427 4.06 11.38 28.99
CA THR A 427 5.39 10.98 28.51
C THR A 427 5.70 9.55 28.91
N ALA A 428 5.45 9.19 30.17
CA ALA A 428 5.69 7.83 30.68
C ALA A 428 4.86 6.75 29.98
N GLU A 429 3.75 7.12 29.33
CA GLU A 429 2.86 6.22 28.60
C GLU A 429 3.23 6.10 27.10
N LEU A 430 4.25 6.83 26.63
CA LEU A 430 4.68 6.78 25.22
C LEU A 430 5.36 5.45 24.87
N PRO A 431 5.17 4.90 23.64
CA PRO A 431 5.62 3.56 23.27
C PRO A 431 7.12 3.29 23.40
N LEU A 432 7.97 4.32 23.33
CA LEU A 432 9.43 4.17 23.44
C LEU A 432 9.96 4.29 24.87
N MET A 433 9.16 4.83 25.79
CA MET A 433 9.63 5.15 27.13
C MET A 433 9.71 3.89 27.99
N GLY A 434 10.93 3.55 28.39
CA GLY A 434 11.23 2.38 29.20
C GLY A 434 11.44 1.10 28.38
N GLU A 435 11.42 1.15 27.04
CA GLU A 435 11.69 0.00 26.18
C GLU A 435 13.16 -0.43 26.24
N ASP A 436 13.37 -1.75 26.18
CA ASP A 436 14.69 -2.38 26.19
C ASP A 436 15.30 -2.38 24.78
N TRP A 437 16.36 -1.59 24.58
CA TRP A 437 17.12 -1.49 23.34
C TRP A 437 18.45 -2.24 23.43
N PRO A 438 19.04 -2.70 22.31
CA PRO A 438 20.40 -3.20 22.29
C PRO A 438 21.38 -2.15 22.80
N LYS A 439 22.22 -2.53 23.76
CA LYS A 439 23.13 -1.58 24.42
C LYS A 439 24.13 -0.95 23.44
N ASN A 440 24.71 -1.74 22.54
CA ASN A 440 25.64 -1.26 21.52
C ASN A 440 24.99 -0.25 20.56
N TRP A 441 23.70 -0.43 20.22
CA TRP A 441 22.96 0.52 19.40
C TRP A 441 22.73 1.83 20.14
N MET A 442 22.44 1.78 21.45
CA MET A 442 22.33 2.98 22.28
C MET A 442 23.67 3.71 22.43
N ASP A 443 24.76 3.00 22.71
CA ASP A 443 26.10 3.57 22.82
C ASP A 443 26.50 4.28 21.52
N ALA A 444 26.20 3.67 20.36
CA ALA A 444 26.39 4.26 19.04
C ALA A 444 25.50 5.50 18.81
N ALA A 445 24.21 5.41 19.13
CA ALA A 445 23.27 6.51 19.01
C ALA A 445 23.72 7.73 19.83
N ASP A 446 24.16 7.52 21.06
CA ASP A 446 24.66 8.58 21.93
C ASP A 446 25.99 9.16 21.44
N ALA A 447 26.89 8.32 20.92
CA ALA A 447 28.13 8.79 20.30
C ALA A 447 27.86 9.68 19.07
N ILE A 448 26.89 9.30 18.22
CA ILE A 448 26.48 10.10 17.05
C ILE A 448 25.84 11.43 17.50
N ARG A 449 24.93 11.39 18.49
CA ARG A 449 24.27 12.59 19.03
C ARG A 449 25.25 13.58 19.64
N ALA A 450 26.33 13.09 20.24
CA ALA A 450 27.38 13.89 20.87
C ALA A 450 28.32 14.58 19.88
N LEU A 451 28.25 14.28 18.58
CA LEU A 451 29.03 14.99 17.56
C LEU A 451 28.57 16.46 17.46
N ASP A 452 29.55 17.36 17.44
CA ASP A 452 29.35 18.80 17.22
C ASP A 452 29.18 19.14 15.73
N ASP A 453 29.58 18.23 14.84
CA ASP A 453 29.47 18.39 13.39
C ASP A 453 28.01 18.52 12.91
N LEU A 454 27.82 19.31 11.85
CA LEU A 454 26.50 19.51 11.23
C LEU A 454 26.07 18.34 10.35
N HIS A 455 27.06 17.66 9.76
CA HIS A 455 26.91 16.53 8.86
C HIS A 455 28.16 15.65 8.92
N ALA A 456 28.03 14.38 8.55
CA ALA A 456 29.16 13.46 8.47
C ALA A 456 29.03 12.49 7.29
N PRO A 457 30.15 12.04 6.70
CA PRO A 457 30.12 10.97 5.71
C PRO A 457 29.77 9.63 6.40
N PRO A 458 28.97 8.75 5.77
CA PRO A 458 28.59 7.47 6.36
C PRO A 458 29.79 6.63 6.81
N ALA A 459 30.89 6.64 6.06
CA ALA A 459 32.10 5.88 6.41
C ALA A 459 32.68 6.26 7.79
N PHE A 460 32.58 7.54 8.18
CA PHE A 460 32.99 7.99 9.51
C PHE A 460 32.06 7.46 10.59
N LEU A 461 30.75 7.50 10.35
CA LEU A 461 29.75 6.99 11.29
C LEU A 461 29.82 5.47 11.44
N ARG A 462 30.14 4.74 10.36
CA ARG A 462 30.38 3.29 10.41
C ARG A 462 31.55 2.95 11.34
N GLN A 463 32.67 3.65 11.20
CA GLN A 463 33.80 3.47 12.11
C GLN A 463 33.45 3.79 13.57
N LEU A 464 32.67 4.86 13.80
CA LEU A 464 32.20 5.20 15.14
C LEU A 464 31.31 4.10 15.74
N MET A 465 30.42 3.53 14.93
CA MET A 465 29.55 2.41 15.32
C MET A 465 30.34 1.12 15.56
N ASP A 466 31.36 0.84 14.76
CA ASP A 466 32.28 -0.28 14.97
C ASP A 466 33.01 -0.14 16.32
N ASP A 467 33.46 1.07 16.66
CA ASP A 467 34.11 1.38 17.94
C ASP A 467 33.16 1.19 19.14
N CYS A 468 31.85 1.33 18.93
CA CYS A 468 30.78 1.02 19.88
C CYS A 468 30.36 -0.47 19.88
N GLY A 469 30.95 -1.31 19.03
CA GLY A 469 30.64 -2.74 18.95
C GLY A 469 29.35 -3.07 18.18
N VAL A 470 28.91 -2.20 17.27
CA VAL A 470 27.81 -2.48 16.36
C VAL A 470 28.36 -3.18 15.10
N PRO A 471 27.87 -4.38 14.73
CA PRO A 471 28.29 -5.08 13.52
C PRO A 471 28.00 -4.28 12.22
N GLU A 472 28.80 -4.50 11.18
CA GLU A 472 28.68 -3.77 9.89
C GLU A 472 27.30 -3.91 9.25
N ASP A 473 26.70 -5.10 9.31
CA ASP A 473 25.36 -5.40 8.79
C ASP A 473 24.22 -4.84 9.66
N ARG A 474 24.55 -4.08 10.71
CA ARG A 474 23.60 -3.41 11.63
C ARG A 474 23.66 -1.89 11.53
N HIS A 475 24.70 -1.34 10.91
CA HIS A 475 24.92 0.11 10.79
C HIS A 475 23.73 0.84 10.15
N GLY A 476 23.19 0.28 9.07
CA GLY A 476 22.00 0.82 8.40
C GLY A 476 20.79 0.89 9.32
N PHE A 477 20.57 -0.14 10.15
CA PHE A 477 19.43 -0.21 11.07
C PHE A 477 19.49 0.83 12.18
N VAL A 478 20.69 1.07 12.73
CA VAL A 478 20.91 2.10 13.74
C VAL A 478 20.69 3.49 13.15
N LEU A 479 21.25 3.77 11.96
CA LEU A 479 21.07 5.06 11.29
C LEU A 479 19.61 5.30 10.87
N GLY A 480 18.92 4.28 10.34
CA GLY A 480 17.50 4.37 10.02
C GLY A 480 16.63 4.59 11.25
N ALA A 481 16.96 3.97 12.39
CA ALA A 481 16.24 4.22 13.63
C ALA A 481 16.44 5.66 14.13
N LEU A 482 17.66 6.20 14.02
CA LEU A 482 17.93 7.60 14.37
C LEU A 482 17.23 8.59 13.43
N ASP A 483 17.13 8.26 12.13
CA ASP A 483 16.38 9.05 11.14
C ASP A 483 14.89 9.09 11.44
N GLU A 484 14.28 7.94 11.76
CA GLU A 484 12.87 7.82 12.16
C GLU A 484 12.56 8.59 13.46
N LEU A 485 13.50 8.59 14.42
CA LEU A 485 13.42 9.42 15.63
C LEU A 485 13.58 10.93 15.33
N GLY A 486 14.08 11.29 14.15
CA GLY A 486 14.41 12.65 13.74
C GLY A 486 15.71 13.18 14.34
N ASP A 487 16.56 12.31 14.88
CA ASP A 487 17.84 12.70 15.47
C ASP A 487 18.84 13.15 14.39
N ILE A 488 18.77 12.49 13.22
CA ILE A 488 19.59 12.76 12.04
C ILE A 488 18.68 12.75 10.80
N LEU A 489 19.24 13.10 9.63
CA LEU A 489 18.64 12.75 8.35
C LEU A 489 19.57 11.80 7.59
N TYR A 490 19.07 10.61 7.27
CA TYR A 490 19.82 9.55 6.61
C TYR A 490 19.05 9.00 5.41
N TYR A 491 19.65 9.10 4.22
CA TYR A 491 19.06 8.62 2.97
C TYR A 491 19.91 7.51 2.35
N GLY A 492 20.08 6.40 3.07
CA GLY A 492 20.95 5.29 2.66
C GLY A 492 20.63 4.70 1.29
N ASP A 493 19.35 4.70 0.90
CA ASP A 493 18.86 4.11 -0.35
C ASP A 493 18.86 5.07 -1.55
N ASP A 494 19.28 6.33 -1.35
CA ASP A 494 19.26 7.37 -2.38
C ASP A 494 20.65 7.62 -2.96
N ASP A 495 20.86 7.27 -4.23
CA ASP A 495 22.18 7.33 -4.86
C ASP A 495 22.84 8.73 -4.84
N GLU A 496 22.05 9.83 -4.82
CA GLU A 496 22.58 11.20 -4.78
C GLU A 496 22.75 11.75 -3.35
N LEU A 497 22.04 11.18 -2.36
CA LEU A 497 22.05 11.68 -0.98
C LEU A 497 22.77 10.76 0.02
N ARG A 498 22.98 9.49 -0.31
CA ARG A 498 23.57 8.49 0.61
C ARG A 498 24.97 8.82 1.09
N ASP A 499 25.70 9.65 0.37
CA ASP A 499 27.10 9.98 0.67
C ASP A 499 27.26 10.94 1.86
N LEU A 500 26.16 11.48 2.39
CA LEU A 500 26.17 12.40 3.52
C LEU A 500 25.00 12.15 4.47
N VAL A 501 25.29 12.17 5.77
CA VAL A 501 24.28 12.11 6.84
C VAL A 501 24.20 13.48 7.50
N ILE A 502 23.01 14.05 7.61
CA ILE A 502 22.78 15.32 8.29
C ILE A 502 22.63 15.03 9.78
N LEU A 503 23.61 15.46 10.59
CA LEU A 503 23.61 15.20 12.03
C LEU A 503 22.75 16.20 12.82
N LYS A 504 22.50 17.39 12.25
CA LYS A 504 21.69 18.45 12.87
C LYS A 504 20.56 18.88 11.92
N PRO A 505 19.38 18.25 11.95
CA PRO A 505 18.25 18.60 11.07
C PRO A 505 17.79 20.07 11.19
N GLN A 506 17.97 20.65 12.38
CA GLN A 506 17.71 22.07 12.64
C GLN A 506 18.54 22.99 11.72
N TRP A 507 19.82 22.67 11.51
CA TRP A 507 20.69 23.46 10.65
C TRP A 507 20.23 23.39 9.19
N LEU A 508 19.92 22.20 8.68
CA LEU A 508 19.38 22.05 7.33
C LEU A 508 18.11 22.89 7.14
N SER A 509 17.20 22.86 8.12
CA SER A 509 15.96 23.64 8.08
C SER A 509 16.23 25.15 7.99
N GLN A 510 17.27 25.65 8.65
CA GLN A 510 17.70 27.05 8.55
C GLN A 510 18.27 27.38 7.17
N GLU A 511 19.05 26.48 6.57
CA GLU A 511 19.61 26.67 5.24
C GLU A 511 18.55 26.66 4.14
N ILE A 512 17.53 25.80 4.25
CA ILE A 512 16.37 25.80 3.35
C ILE A 512 15.51 27.05 3.57
N ALA A 513 15.33 27.50 4.82
CA ALA A 513 14.58 28.71 5.13
C ALA A 513 15.17 29.96 4.45
N LYS A 514 16.51 30.07 4.34
CA LYS A 514 17.16 31.18 3.58
C LYS A 514 16.64 31.30 2.14
N VAL A 515 16.30 30.17 1.49
CA VAL A 515 15.74 30.15 0.14
C VAL A 515 14.25 30.47 0.15
N LEU A 516 13.49 29.88 1.08
CA LEU A 516 12.05 30.09 1.22
C LEU A 516 11.69 31.53 1.64
N ASP A 517 12.58 32.21 2.35
CA ASP A 517 12.39 33.59 2.80
C ASP A 517 12.89 34.62 1.78
N SER A 518 13.56 34.17 0.73
CA SER A 518 14.14 35.06 -0.28
C SER A 518 13.05 35.87 -1.01
N GLU A 519 13.14 37.19 -0.90
CA GLU A 519 12.33 38.13 -1.69
C GLU A 519 12.68 38.01 -3.18
N GLU A 520 13.97 37.90 -3.52
CA GLU A 520 14.42 37.79 -4.91
C GLU A 520 13.89 36.52 -5.60
N VAL A 521 13.84 35.39 -4.90
CA VAL A 521 13.23 34.16 -5.44
C VAL A 521 11.73 34.35 -5.68
N ALA A 522 11.00 35.04 -4.81
CA ALA A 522 9.57 35.31 -5.03
C ALA A 522 9.32 36.32 -6.16
N GLU A 523 10.13 37.37 -6.25
CA GLU A 523 10.06 38.36 -7.33
C GLU A 523 10.33 37.70 -8.69
N ASN A 524 11.27 36.74 -8.71
CA ASN A 524 11.58 35.90 -9.88
C ASN A 524 10.62 34.71 -10.04
N ARG A 525 9.39 34.80 -9.48
CA ARG A 525 8.32 33.78 -9.63
C ARG A 525 8.75 32.37 -9.24
N GLY A 526 9.56 32.26 -8.19
CA GLY A 526 10.06 30.99 -7.66
C GLY A 526 11.37 30.50 -8.28
N ILE A 527 11.95 31.20 -9.27
CA ILE A 527 13.21 30.77 -9.89
C ILE A 527 14.37 31.02 -8.93
N PHE A 528 15.06 29.93 -8.57
CA PHE A 528 16.28 29.91 -7.78
C PHE A 528 17.46 29.54 -8.68
N THR A 529 18.37 30.51 -8.86
CA THR A 529 19.52 30.36 -9.76
C THR A 529 20.76 29.88 -9.02
N ARG A 530 21.71 29.29 -9.75
CA ARG A 530 23.02 28.92 -9.20
C ARG A 530 23.77 30.11 -8.61
N LYS A 531 23.57 31.31 -9.16
CA LYS A 531 24.12 32.55 -8.59
C LYS A 531 23.58 32.79 -7.18
N LEU A 532 22.27 32.68 -7.00
CA LEU A 532 21.63 32.80 -5.68
C LEU A 532 22.07 31.69 -4.73
N ALA A 533 22.20 30.46 -5.21
CA ALA A 533 22.76 29.36 -4.42
C ALA A 533 24.21 29.67 -3.95
N GLN A 534 25.04 30.29 -4.79
CA GLN A 534 26.39 30.72 -4.41
C GLN A 534 26.41 31.90 -3.44
N GLU A 535 25.36 32.72 -3.43
CA GLU A 535 25.23 33.87 -2.52
C GLU A 535 24.71 33.43 -1.14
N TYR A 536 23.58 32.70 -1.09
CA TYR A 536 22.98 32.23 0.18
C TYR A 536 23.79 31.14 0.87
N TRP A 537 24.49 30.29 0.10
CA TRP A 537 25.30 29.18 0.60
C TRP A 537 26.79 29.37 0.28
N ALA A 538 27.25 30.63 0.29
CA ALA A 538 28.62 31.01 -0.05
C ALA A 538 29.69 30.28 0.79
N GLU A 539 29.36 29.95 2.03
CA GLU A 539 30.24 29.28 2.99
C GLU A 539 30.47 27.79 2.71
N TYR A 540 29.60 27.17 1.90
CA TYR A 540 29.67 25.74 1.59
C TYR A 540 30.32 25.49 0.22
N ASP A 541 30.91 24.31 0.03
CA ASP A 541 31.46 23.94 -1.28
C ASP A 541 30.35 23.58 -2.29
N GLN A 542 30.75 23.32 -3.54
CA GLN A 542 29.79 22.97 -4.59
C GLN A 542 29.05 21.65 -4.34
N SER A 543 29.69 20.69 -3.65
CA SER A 543 29.09 19.39 -3.35
C SER A 543 27.95 19.55 -2.37
N MET A 544 28.18 20.29 -1.29
CA MET A 544 27.18 20.55 -0.25
C MET A 544 26.02 21.39 -0.78
N ARG A 545 26.28 22.40 -1.64
CA ARG A 545 25.22 23.18 -2.29
C ARG A 545 24.32 22.32 -3.17
N ARG A 546 24.91 21.38 -3.93
CA ARG A 546 24.15 20.41 -4.71
C ARG A 546 23.33 19.51 -3.80
N HIS A 547 23.88 19.10 -2.67
CA HIS A 547 23.18 18.29 -1.68
C HIS A 547 21.94 19.02 -1.12
N PHE A 548 22.03 20.32 -0.81
CA PHE A 548 20.84 21.10 -0.40
C PHE A 548 19.76 21.16 -1.48
N LEU A 549 20.13 21.41 -2.74
CA LEU A 549 19.18 21.39 -3.86
C LEU A 549 18.51 20.02 -3.98
N ARG A 550 19.30 18.94 -3.88
CA ARG A 550 18.76 17.58 -3.96
C ARG A 550 17.84 17.24 -2.79
N LEU A 551 18.14 17.72 -1.59
CA LEU A 551 17.23 17.60 -0.45
C LEU A 551 15.93 18.36 -0.68
N MET A 552 15.99 19.60 -1.20
CA MET A 552 14.78 20.37 -1.54
C MET A 552 13.95 19.67 -2.63
N GLU A 553 14.59 19.02 -3.61
CA GLU A 553 13.92 18.16 -4.60
C GLU A 553 13.24 16.95 -3.93
N LYS A 554 13.95 16.24 -3.06
CA LYS A 554 13.41 15.08 -2.32
C LYS A 554 12.20 15.45 -1.46
N PHE A 555 12.18 16.66 -0.94
CA PHE A 555 11.06 17.21 -0.18
C PHE A 555 9.95 17.82 -1.05
N ASP A 556 10.03 17.71 -2.38
CA ASP A 556 9.12 18.33 -3.35
C ASP A 556 8.95 19.85 -3.16
N LEU A 557 9.97 20.53 -2.60
CA LEU A 557 10.01 21.98 -2.42
C LEU A 557 10.54 22.68 -3.66
N SER A 558 11.29 21.95 -4.49
CA SER A 558 11.81 22.45 -5.76
C SER A 558 12.01 21.35 -6.80
N TYR A 559 12.23 21.75 -8.05
CA TYR A 559 12.74 20.86 -9.11
C TYR A 559 13.67 21.62 -10.07
N ARG A 560 14.56 20.91 -10.76
CA ARG A 560 15.45 21.49 -11.78
C ARG A 560 14.69 21.76 -13.07
N ILE A 561 14.89 22.92 -13.68
CA ILE A 561 14.20 23.27 -14.93
C ILE A 561 14.89 22.56 -16.10
N ALA A 562 14.14 21.76 -16.85
CA ALA A 562 14.67 21.02 -17.99
C ALA A 562 15.35 21.95 -19.01
N GLY A 563 16.60 21.62 -19.37
CA GLY A 563 17.42 22.43 -20.29
C GLY A 563 18.21 23.56 -19.64
N SER A 564 18.18 23.69 -18.31
CA SER A 564 18.97 24.65 -17.54
C SER A 564 19.71 23.95 -16.38
N ASP A 565 21.04 23.85 -16.47
CA ASP A 565 21.87 23.28 -15.39
C ASP A 565 22.03 24.24 -14.19
N ASP A 566 21.56 25.48 -14.34
CA ASP A 566 21.81 26.57 -13.39
C ASP A 566 20.52 27.09 -12.71
N GLU A 567 19.35 26.50 -12.97
CA GLU A 567 18.06 27.00 -12.45
C GLU A 567 17.18 25.89 -11.85
N SER A 568 16.58 26.20 -10.71
CA SER A 568 15.58 25.36 -10.05
C SER A 568 14.35 26.20 -9.75
N LEU A 569 13.16 25.61 -9.82
CA LEU A 569 11.93 26.27 -9.42
C LEU A 569 11.58 25.86 -7.99
N VAL A 570 11.41 26.84 -7.09
CA VAL A 570 10.94 26.66 -5.71
C VAL A 570 9.43 26.86 -5.67
N VAL A 571 8.68 25.75 -5.61
CA VAL A 571 7.22 25.75 -5.77
C VAL A 571 6.49 26.53 -4.67
N GLU A 572 7.07 26.61 -3.48
CA GLU A 572 6.53 27.37 -2.34
C GLU A 572 6.59 28.90 -2.53
N ARG A 573 7.36 29.37 -3.53
CA ARG A 573 7.54 30.79 -3.87
C ARG A 573 6.80 31.22 -5.14
N LEU A 574 5.94 30.35 -5.67
CA LEU A 574 5.04 30.69 -6.76
C LEU A 574 4.04 31.77 -6.36
N GLN A 575 3.71 32.64 -7.31
CA GLN A 575 2.69 33.68 -7.13
C GLN A 575 1.30 33.07 -6.99
N PHE A 576 0.39 33.73 -6.27
CA PHE A 576 -0.98 33.24 -6.13
C PHE A 576 -1.82 33.43 -7.40
N ASP A 577 -1.54 34.49 -8.15
CA ASP A 577 -2.26 34.78 -9.39
C ASP A 577 -1.73 33.91 -10.53
N PRO A 578 -2.62 33.31 -11.35
CA PRO A 578 -2.20 32.48 -12.47
C PRO A 578 -1.61 33.32 -13.62
N PRO A 579 -0.63 32.81 -14.39
CA PRO A 579 -0.06 33.52 -15.53
C PRO A 579 -1.11 33.76 -16.64
N GLU A 580 -1.25 34.98 -17.17
CA GLU A 580 -2.36 35.34 -18.10
C GLU A 580 -2.57 34.37 -19.27
N GLU A 581 -1.50 33.81 -19.82
CA GLU A 581 -1.48 32.93 -20.99
C GLU A 581 -2.17 31.57 -20.78
N TYR A 582 -2.32 31.11 -19.52
CA TYR A 582 -2.86 29.77 -19.25
C TYR A 582 -4.31 29.62 -19.74
N ARG A 583 -5.13 30.67 -19.61
CA ARG A 583 -6.55 30.63 -19.98
C ARG A 583 -6.76 30.48 -21.46
N GLU A 584 -5.94 31.18 -22.25
CA GLU A 584 -6.02 31.14 -23.70
C GLU A 584 -5.69 29.73 -24.20
N LYS A 585 -4.57 29.15 -23.74
CA LYS A 585 -4.19 27.78 -24.10
C LYS A 585 -5.21 26.73 -23.65
N TRP A 586 -5.68 26.83 -22.41
CA TRP A 586 -6.66 25.89 -21.87
C TRP A 586 -7.99 25.95 -22.61
N SER A 587 -8.45 27.15 -22.95
CA SER A 587 -9.71 27.35 -23.67
C SER A 587 -9.61 26.90 -25.12
N ALA A 588 -8.49 27.21 -25.80
CA ALA A 588 -8.26 26.80 -27.19
C ALA A 588 -8.35 25.28 -27.38
N LYS A 589 -7.92 24.48 -26.38
CA LYS A 589 -8.02 23.02 -26.42
C LYS A 589 -9.47 22.54 -26.45
N SER A 590 -10.37 23.23 -25.75
CA SER A 590 -11.81 22.91 -25.72
C SER A 590 -12.51 23.13 -27.06
N ASP A 591 -11.94 23.95 -27.93
CA ASP A 591 -12.53 24.28 -29.24
C ASP A 591 -12.14 23.26 -30.33
N GLU A 592 -11.27 22.29 -30.01
CA GLU A 592 -10.87 21.24 -30.96
C GLU A 592 -12.03 20.23 -31.21
N PRO A 593 -12.31 19.82 -32.47
CA PRO A 593 -13.49 19.03 -32.81
C PRO A 593 -13.63 17.68 -32.10
N ASP A 594 -12.51 17.07 -31.75
CA ASP A 594 -12.44 15.76 -31.09
C ASP A 594 -12.08 15.87 -29.60
N CYS A 595 -12.06 17.09 -29.02
CA CYS A 595 -11.68 17.28 -27.63
C CYS A 595 -12.72 16.64 -26.69
N ARG A 596 -12.23 15.74 -25.85
CA ARG A 596 -12.96 15.16 -24.71
C ARG A 596 -12.36 15.68 -23.41
N GLU A 597 -13.17 15.69 -22.36
CA GLU A 597 -12.77 16.16 -21.04
C GLU A 597 -13.02 15.07 -19.99
N LEU A 598 -12.04 14.85 -19.13
CA LEU A 598 -12.16 14.07 -17.91
C LEU A 598 -11.86 14.95 -16.71
N ALA A 599 -12.66 14.83 -15.65
CA ALA A 599 -12.47 15.64 -14.46
C ALA A 599 -12.81 14.88 -13.17
N ILE A 600 -12.07 15.18 -12.11
CA ILE A 600 -12.35 14.73 -10.74
C ILE A 600 -12.12 15.89 -9.78
N ARG A 601 -12.94 15.95 -8.73
CA ARG A 601 -12.81 16.91 -7.63
C ARG A 601 -12.61 16.16 -6.32
N TYR A 602 -11.60 16.58 -5.57
CA TYR A 602 -11.29 16.10 -4.23
C TYR A 602 -11.73 17.15 -3.24
N ARG A 603 -12.80 16.90 -2.49
CA ARG A 603 -13.33 17.84 -1.49
C ARG A 603 -12.89 17.42 -0.08
N PHE A 604 -12.32 18.37 0.66
CA PHE A 604 -11.74 18.15 1.98
C PHE A 604 -12.53 18.88 3.09
N SER A 605 -12.39 18.43 4.33
CA SER A 605 -12.83 19.17 5.53
C SER A 605 -12.08 20.50 5.64
N THR A 606 -10.76 20.46 5.43
CA THR A 606 -9.85 21.59 5.29
C THR A 606 -8.86 21.29 4.18
N LEU A 607 -8.60 22.27 3.30
CA LEU A 607 -7.66 22.09 2.21
C LEU A 607 -6.25 21.90 2.77
N PRO A 608 -5.61 20.73 2.55
CA PRO A 608 -4.28 20.47 3.06
C PRO A 608 -3.24 21.39 2.39
N PRO A 609 -2.29 21.98 3.15
CA PRO A 609 -1.21 22.76 2.56
C PRO A 609 -0.30 21.91 1.69
N GLY A 610 0.34 22.54 0.71
CA GLY A 610 1.41 21.89 -0.05
C GLY A 610 0.96 20.94 -1.14
N ILE A 611 -0.25 20.34 -1.12
CA ILE A 611 -0.64 19.36 -2.16
C ILE A 611 -0.48 19.92 -3.58
N PRO A 612 -1.00 21.11 -3.92
CA PRO A 612 -0.85 21.63 -5.28
C PRO A 612 0.60 21.86 -5.65
N THR A 613 1.41 22.44 -4.74
CA THR A 613 2.80 22.78 -5.01
C THR A 613 3.72 21.56 -5.05
N TRP A 614 3.53 20.57 -4.17
CA TRP A 614 4.23 19.29 -4.24
C TRP A 614 3.88 18.52 -5.49
N PHE A 615 2.60 18.50 -5.89
CA PHE A 615 2.22 17.86 -7.13
C PHE A 615 2.85 18.56 -8.34
N ILE A 616 2.95 19.89 -8.34
CA ILE A 616 3.69 20.64 -9.36
C ILE A 616 5.17 20.21 -9.40
N ALA A 617 5.80 20.04 -8.24
CA ALA A 617 7.19 19.59 -8.16
C ALA A 617 7.37 18.17 -8.69
N ARG A 618 6.46 17.25 -8.37
CA ARG A 618 6.49 15.85 -8.84
C ARG A 618 6.19 15.72 -10.33
N ALA A 619 5.13 16.37 -10.80
CA ALA A 619 4.69 16.33 -12.20
C ALA A 619 5.47 17.32 -13.09
N ASN A 620 6.67 17.74 -12.68
CA ASN A 620 7.42 18.80 -13.34
C ASN A 620 7.74 18.48 -14.81
N ARG A 621 7.92 17.21 -15.19
CA ARG A 621 8.20 16.83 -16.58
C ARG A 621 7.08 17.17 -17.57
N PHE A 622 5.87 17.40 -17.07
CA PHE A 622 4.72 17.82 -17.87
C PHE A 622 4.46 19.32 -17.77
N THR A 623 5.17 20.08 -16.93
CA THR A 623 4.87 21.49 -16.70
C THR A 623 5.23 22.34 -17.93
N MET A 624 4.37 23.30 -18.26
CA MET A 624 4.65 24.27 -19.34
C MET A 624 5.25 25.59 -18.82
N VAL A 625 5.80 25.62 -17.60
CA VAL A 625 6.11 26.86 -16.86
C VAL A 625 4.86 27.75 -16.66
N LEU A 626 3.68 27.14 -16.74
CA LEU A 626 2.37 27.77 -16.52
C LEU A 626 1.79 27.29 -15.20
N HIS A 627 2.42 27.72 -14.11
CA HIS A 627 2.11 27.32 -12.75
C HIS A 627 1.96 28.53 -11.83
N TRP A 628 1.21 28.35 -10.75
CA TRP A 628 0.99 29.31 -9.68
C TRP A 628 0.76 28.53 -8.39
N ARG A 629 0.66 29.24 -7.27
CA ARG A 629 0.60 28.65 -5.92
C ARG A 629 -0.57 27.66 -5.73
N ARG A 630 -1.62 27.79 -6.55
CA ARG A 630 -2.85 27.01 -6.45
C ARG A 630 -3.11 26.14 -7.69
N GLY A 631 -2.19 26.03 -8.62
CA GLY A 631 -2.44 25.20 -9.80
C GLY A 631 -1.37 25.26 -10.86
N ALA A 632 -1.48 24.37 -11.83
CA ALA A 632 -0.61 24.35 -12.99
C ALA A 632 -1.28 23.71 -14.19
N LEU A 633 -0.84 24.16 -15.36
CA LEU A 633 -1.14 23.54 -16.64
C LEU A 633 0.00 22.59 -17.03
N PHE A 634 -0.38 21.36 -17.30
CA PHE A 634 0.47 20.25 -17.73
C PHE A 634 0.17 19.90 -19.18
N GLN A 635 1.19 19.47 -19.92
CA GLN A 635 1.08 19.02 -21.30
C GLN A 635 1.80 17.68 -21.46
N GLN A 636 1.14 16.75 -22.15
CA GLN A 636 1.75 15.49 -22.53
C GLN A 636 2.82 15.73 -23.62
N LYS A 637 3.89 14.93 -23.67
CA LYS A 637 5.02 15.15 -24.59
C LYS A 637 4.66 15.20 -26.07
N ASP A 638 3.61 14.49 -26.48
CA ASP A 638 3.08 14.49 -27.85
C ASP A 638 2.26 15.76 -28.18
N GLU A 639 2.11 16.66 -27.20
CA GLU A 639 1.33 17.90 -27.25
C GLU A 639 -0.18 17.68 -27.51
N THR A 640 -0.65 16.44 -27.47
CA THR A 640 -2.03 16.11 -27.84
C THR A 640 -3.04 16.28 -26.70
N HIS A 641 -2.57 16.30 -25.45
CA HIS A 641 -3.41 16.48 -24.25
C HIS A 641 -2.89 17.55 -23.32
N LEU A 642 -3.82 18.24 -22.66
CA LEU A 642 -3.55 19.19 -21.58
C LEU A 642 -4.21 18.72 -20.29
N GLY A 643 -3.49 18.83 -19.18
CA GLY A 643 -3.99 18.57 -17.83
C GLY A 643 -3.95 19.84 -17.01
N LEU A 644 -4.96 20.08 -16.20
CA LEU A 644 -5.08 21.24 -15.33
C LEU A 644 -5.38 20.77 -13.91
N VAL A 645 -4.52 21.15 -12.98
CA VAL A 645 -4.79 20.99 -11.54
C VAL A 645 -4.98 22.35 -10.92
N GLU A 646 -6.08 22.52 -10.17
CA GLU A 646 -6.42 23.75 -9.47
C GLU A 646 -6.90 23.45 -8.05
N ALA A 647 -6.54 24.31 -7.10
CA ALA A 647 -7.01 24.24 -5.73
C ALA A 647 -7.82 25.48 -5.35
N ASP A 648 -9.01 25.25 -4.80
CA ASP A 648 -9.90 26.29 -4.29
C ASP A 648 -9.99 26.19 -2.76
N ALA A 649 -9.40 27.17 -2.08
CA ALA A 649 -9.40 27.23 -0.63
C ALA A 649 -10.79 27.49 -0.02
N HIS A 650 -11.70 28.16 -0.75
CA HIS A 650 -13.05 28.45 -0.26
C HIS A 650 -13.96 27.23 -0.41
N ALA A 651 -13.91 26.57 -1.56
CA ALA A 651 -14.62 25.32 -1.79
C ALA A 651 -13.94 24.11 -1.12
N ARG A 652 -12.72 24.29 -0.59
CA ARG A 652 -11.89 23.26 0.03
C ARG A 652 -11.69 22.06 -0.90
N GLU A 653 -11.42 22.36 -2.16
CA GLU A 653 -11.32 21.34 -3.20
C GLU A 653 -10.03 21.44 -4.00
N ILE A 654 -9.58 20.29 -4.50
CA ILE A 654 -8.58 20.19 -5.57
C ILE A 654 -9.27 19.57 -6.77
N ARG A 655 -9.16 20.20 -7.92
CA ARG A 655 -9.73 19.75 -9.20
C ARG A 655 -8.60 19.31 -10.11
N LEU A 656 -8.76 18.14 -10.72
CA LEU A 656 -7.92 17.66 -11.82
C LEU A 656 -8.82 17.52 -13.04
N THR A 657 -8.44 18.16 -14.15
CA THR A 657 -9.14 18.06 -15.43
C THR A 657 -8.15 17.79 -16.55
N VAL A 658 -8.46 16.89 -17.48
CA VAL A 658 -7.65 16.60 -18.67
C VAL A 658 -8.49 16.75 -19.93
N ARG A 659 -7.93 17.43 -20.93
CA ARG A 659 -8.53 17.69 -22.25
C ARG A 659 -7.68 17.11 -23.36
N GLY A 660 -8.30 16.42 -24.31
CA GLY A 660 -7.67 15.91 -25.53
C GLY A 660 -8.55 14.88 -26.23
N ALA A 661 -8.07 14.30 -27.33
CA ALA A 661 -8.88 13.33 -28.11
C ALA A 661 -9.20 12.05 -27.33
N ALA A 662 -8.26 11.60 -26.49
CA ALA A 662 -8.39 10.42 -25.63
C ALA A 662 -7.75 10.69 -24.27
N PRO A 663 -8.41 11.42 -23.34
CA PRO A 663 -7.78 11.95 -22.13
C PRO A 663 -7.46 10.90 -21.05
N GLY A 664 -7.92 9.65 -21.20
CA GLY A 664 -7.88 8.62 -20.16
C GLY A 664 -6.48 8.33 -19.60
N ASP A 665 -5.49 8.10 -20.45
CA ASP A 665 -4.15 7.70 -19.99
C ASP A 665 -3.45 8.82 -19.23
N PHE A 666 -3.47 10.03 -19.78
CA PHE A 666 -2.87 11.20 -19.13
C PHE A 666 -3.63 11.60 -17.86
N PHE A 667 -4.96 11.47 -17.86
CA PHE A 667 -5.79 11.65 -16.67
C PHE A 667 -5.41 10.68 -15.56
N ASN A 668 -5.30 9.39 -15.86
CA ASN A 668 -4.94 8.37 -14.87
C ASN A 668 -3.51 8.55 -14.35
N LEU A 669 -2.58 8.98 -15.20
CA LEU A 669 -1.21 9.30 -14.80
C LEU A 669 -1.18 10.48 -13.81
N LEU A 670 -1.83 11.60 -14.15
CA LEU A 670 -1.88 12.77 -13.28
C LEU A 670 -2.69 12.49 -12.00
N LYS A 671 -3.79 11.73 -12.10
CA LYS A 671 -4.60 11.27 -10.97
C LYS A 671 -3.75 10.42 -10.03
N GLY A 672 -3.03 9.43 -10.54
CA GLY A 672 -2.15 8.57 -9.76
C GLY A 672 -1.06 9.37 -9.03
N GLY A 673 -0.38 10.28 -9.72
CA GLY A 673 0.63 11.15 -9.09
C GLY A 673 0.03 12.10 -8.03
N LEU A 674 -1.18 12.62 -8.26
CA LEU A 674 -1.89 13.48 -7.31
C LEU A 674 -2.34 12.68 -6.07
N GLU A 675 -2.85 11.47 -6.26
CA GLU A 675 -3.23 10.55 -5.18
C GLU A 675 -1.99 10.10 -4.37
N LEU A 676 -0.85 9.83 -5.02
CA LEU A 676 0.43 9.56 -4.32
C LEU A 676 0.95 10.78 -3.55
N THR A 677 0.68 11.99 -4.04
CA THR A 677 1.00 13.23 -3.31
C THR A 677 0.09 13.39 -2.09
N HIS A 678 -1.18 13.03 -2.27
CA HIS A 678 -2.18 13.02 -1.24
C HIS A 678 -1.91 11.99 -0.13
N ASN A 679 -1.36 10.81 -0.46
CA ASN A 679 -0.96 9.77 0.50
C ASN A 679 0.04 10.25 1.56
N ARG A 680 0.63 11.44 1.41
CA ARG A 680 1.32 12.12 2.51
C ARG A 680 0.41 12.38 3.71
N TYR A 681 -0.90 12.45 3.52
CA TYR A 681 -1.93 12.63 4.54
C TYR A 681 -2.80 11.38 4.62
N GLU A 682 -2.24 10.24 5.02
CA GLU A 682 -2.96 8.95 5.06
C GLU A 682 -4.27 9.01 5.86
N GLY A 683 -4.34 9.86 6.91
CA GLY A 683 -5.56 10.01 7.72
C GLY A 683 -6.59 11.02 7.20
N LEU A 684 -6.37 11.65 6.04
CA LEU A 684 -7.31 12.64 5.47
C LEU A 684 -7.97 12.05 4.21
N GLU A 685 -9.17 11.48 4.29
CA GLU A 685 -9.86 11.02 3.07
C GLU A 685 -10.74 12.13 2.48
N PRO A 686 -10.46 12.62 1.25
CA PRO A 686 -11.37 13.51 0.54
C PRO A 686 -12.59 12.77 0.02
N GLU A 687 -13.70 13.50 -0.08
CA GLU A 687 -14.80 13.10 -0.93
C GLU A 687 -14.38 13.24 -2.40
N LYS A 688 -14.36 12.12 -3.14
CA LYS A 688 -14.03 12.07 -4.56
C LYS A 688 -15.30 12.22 -5.40
N LEU A 689 -15.33 13.24 -6.24
CA LEU A 689 -16.54 13.67 -6.96
C LEU A 689 -16.25 13.80 -8.45
N ILE A 690 -17.15 13.28 -9.27
CA ILE A 690 -17.11 13.37 -10.74
C ILE A 690 -18.18 14.37 -11.19
N PRO A 691 -17.81 15.49 -11.83
CA PRO A 691 -18.78 16.45 -12.33
C PRO A 691 -19.64 15.84 -13.44
N CYS A 692 -20.92 16.19 -13.46
CA CYS A 692 -21.81 15.80 -14.54
C CYS A 692 -21.35 16.47 -15.86
N PRO A 693 -21.29 15.75 -17.00
CA PRO A 693 -20.84 16.30 -18.28
C PRO A 693 -21.76 17.39 -18.84
N GLY A 694 -22.91 17.63 -18.21
CA GLY A 694 -23.93 18.51 -18.73
C GLY A 694 -24.89 17.77 -19.66
N HIS A 695 -25.89 18.51 -20.12
CA HIS A 695 -27.02 17.97 -20.88
C HIS A 695 -27.31 18.89 -22.06
N ASP A 696 -27.32 18.35 -23.27
CA ASP A 696 -27.64 19.10 -24.50
C ASP A 696 -26.77 20.37 -24.69
N GLY A 697 -25.50 20.32 -24.28
CA GLY A 697 -24.56 21.45 -24.33
C GLY A 697 -24.75 22.47 -23.21
N VAL A 698 -25.63 22.20 -22.24
CA VAL A 698 -25.82 23.01 -21.04
C VAL A 698 -24.99 22.43 -19.90
N PRO A 699 -24.08 23.22 -19.27
CA PRO A 699 -23.35 22.79 -18.08
C PRO A 699 -24.30 22.41 -16.94
N CYS A 700 -24.00 21.31 -16.25
CA CYS A 700 -24.76 20.86 -15.09
C CYS A 700 -23.94 21.11 -13.81
N PRO A 701 -24.54 21.65 -12.73
CA PRO A 701 -23.83 21.84 -11.46
C PRO A 701 -23.73 20.55 -10.63
N HIS A 702 -24.39 19.47 -11.05
CA HIS A 702 -24.40 18.22 -10.28
C HIS A 702 -23.04 17.52 -10.32
N GLU A 703 -22.73 16.83 -9.23
CA GLU A 703 -21.53 16.04 -9.04
C GLU A 703 -21.93 14.69 -8.45
N PHE A 704 -21.37 13.62 -9.01
CA PHE A 704 -21.60 12.26 -8.56
C PHE A 704 -20.46 11.82 -7.64
N ASN A 705 -20.80 11.18 -6.53
CA ASN A 705 -19.80 10.56 -5.66
C ASN A 705 -19.16 9.34 -6.34
N LEU A 706 -17.83 9.30 -6.41
CA LEU A 706 -17.09 8.25 -7.12
C LEU A 706 -17.41 6.85 -6.57
N LYS A 707 -17.40 6.67 -5.24
CA LYS A 707 -17.76 5.39 -4.60
C LYS A 707 -19.17 4.95 -4.98
N HIS A 708 -20.12 5.89 -5.10
CA HIS A 708 -21.48 5.58 -5.53
C HIS A 708 -21.57 5.19 -7.01
N LEU A 709 -20.78 5.81 -7.89
CA LEU A 709 -20.71 5.42 -9.30
C LEU A 709 -20.11 4.03 -9.44
N GLU A 710 -19.02 3.75 -8.73
CA GLU A 710 -18.34 2.45 -8.73
C GLU A 710 -19.27 1.33 -8.26
N MET A 711 -20.00 1.53 -7.14
CA MET A 711 -21.00 0.57 -6.63
C MET A 711 -22.16 0.32 -7.61
N ARG A 712 -22.46 1.27 -8.49
CA ARG A 712 -23.60 1.20 -9.41
C ARG A 712 -23.19 0.98 -10.86
N LEU A 713 -21.92 0.64 -11.11
CA LEU A 713 -21.40 0.46 -12.46
C LEU A 713 -22.24 -0.53 -13.29
N SER A 714 -22.79 -1.56 -12.63
CA SER A 714 -23.71 -2.55 -13.19
C SER A 714 -25.01 -2.01 -13.74
N ASP A 715 -25.46 -0.85 -13.25
CA ASP A 715 -26.72 -0.25 -13.66
C ASP A 715 -26.60 0.35 -15.07
N GLY A 716 -25.36 0.55 -15.55
CA GLY A 716 -25.00 1.16 -16.83
C GLY A 716 -25.26 2.66 -16.90
N ASN A 717 -26.41 3.11 -16.38
CA ASN A 717 -26.85 4.50 -16.35
C ASN A 717 -27.20 4.97 -14.93
N ILE A 718 -26.95 6.25 -14.67
CA ILE A 718 -27.41 6.94 -13.47
C ILE A 718 -28.19 8.20 -13.88
N GLN A 719 -29.33 8.42 -13.24
CA GLN A 719 -30.11 9.61 -13.49
C GLN A 719 -29.47 10.83 -12.81
N CYS A 720 -29.24 11.90 -13.56
CA CYS A 720 -28.83 13.18 -13.02
C CYS A 720 -29.99 13.81 -12.22
N PRO A 721 -29.84 14.09 -10.92
CA PRO A 721 -30.91 14.67 -10.10
C PRO A 721 -31.34 16.08 -10.53
N GLU A 722 -30.44 16.85 -11.16
CA GLU A 722 -30.72 18.22 -11.59
C GLU A 722 -31.51 18.28 -12.90
N SER A 723 -31.17 17.44 -13.87
CA SER A 723 -31.80 17.45 -15.20
C SER A 723 -32.88 16.37 -15.39
N GLY A 724 -32.85 15.32 -14.57
CA GLY A 724 -33.66 14.11 -14.74
C GLY A 724 -33.26 13.24 -15.93
N GLN A 725 -32.18 13.56 -16.65
CA GLN A 725 -31.67 12.77 -17.78
C GLN A 725 -30.71 11.68 -17.29
N ASP A 726 -30.72 10.53 -17.98
CA ASP A 726 -29.79 9.44 -17.73
C ASP A 726 -28.40 9.78 -18.27
N VAL A 727 -27.39 9.55 -17.45
CA VAL A 727 -25.96 9.67 -17.79
C VAL A 727 -25.35 8.29 -17.68
N LYS A 728 -24.57 7.88 -18.68
CA LYS A 728 -23.87 6.60 -18.64
C LYS A 728 -22.73 6.63 -17.62
N ILE A 729 -22.71 5.67 -16.71
CA ILE A 729 -21.70 5.58 -15.64
C ILE A 729 -20.31 5.34 -16.24
N GLY A 730 -20.22 4.49 -17.27
CA GLY A 730 -18.96 4.27 -17.99
C GLY A 730 -18.41 5.54 -18.65
N GLU A 731 -19.26 6.46 -19.12
CA GLU A 731 -18.81 7.73 -19.70
C GLU A 731 -18.28 8.69 -18.61
N LEU A 732 -18.86 8.67 -17.41
CA LEU A 732 -18.39 9.43 -16.25
C LEU A 732 -17.02 8.94 -15.74
N LEU A 733 -16.80 7.62 -15.71
CA LEU A 733 -15.57 7.03 -15.19
C LEU A 733 -14.45 6.96 -16.24
N LEU A 734 -14.77 6.75 -17.51
CA LEU A 734 -13.81 6.49 -18.59
C LEU A 734 -13.67 7.64 -19.60
N GLY A 735 -14.54 8.66 -19.55
CA GLY A 735 -14.41 9.88 -20.36
C GLY A 735 -14.79 9.74 -21.82
N TRP A 736 -15.61 8.74 -22.16
CA TRP A 736 -15.99 8.47 -23.54
C TRP A 736 -17.29 9.19 -23.90
N TYR A 737 -17.20 10.31 -24.60
CA TYR A 737 -18.33 10.73 -25.43
C TYR A 737 -18.35 9.87 -26.70
N VAL A 738 -19.39 9.04 -26.85
CA VAL A 738 -19.57 8.22 -28.05
C VAL A 738 -20.66 8.85 -28.90
N SER A 739 -20.27 9.32 -30.09
CA SER A 739 -21.23 9.57 -31.18
C SER A 739 -22.03 8.27 -31.41
N PRO A 740 -23.36 8.34 -31.61
CA PRO A 740 -24.24 7.17 -31.53
C PRO A 740 -23.98 6.17 -32.68
N ASP A 741 -22.99 5.30 -32.51
CA ASP A 741 -22.74 4.14 -33.36
C ASP A 741 -23.18 2.86 -32.62
N PRO A 742 -24.21 2.14 -33.09
CA PRO A 742 -24.78 0.97 -32.41
C PRO A 742 -23.79 -0.17 -32.13
N ASN A 743 -22.68 -0.27 -32.87
CA ASN A 743 -21.68 -1.34 -32.71
C ASN A 743 -20.67 -1.10 -31.57
N SER A 744 -20.67 0.08 -30.96
CA SER A 744 -19.76 0.44 -29.86
C SER A 744 -20.32 0.13 -28.47
N ASN A 745 -21.65 0.00 -28.35
CA ASN A 745 -22.32 -0.30 -27.08
C ASN A 745 -21.98 -1.70 -26.54
N ASP A 746 -21.73 -2.69 -27.40
CA ASP A 746 -21.38 -4.05 -26.96
C ASP A 746 -19.98 -4.11 -26.32
N LEU A 747 -19.02 -3.35 -26.86
CA LEU A 747 -17.67 -3.26 -26.30
C LEU A 747 -17.66 -2.48 -24.97
N ILE A 748 -18.51 -1.44 -24.86
CA ILE A 748 -18.68 -0.65 -23.63
C ILE A 748 -19.37 -1.48 -22.54
N ALA A 749 -20.34 -2.32 -22.90
CA ALA A 749 -20.98 -3.26 -21.99
C ALA A 749 -20.00 -4.33 -21.51
N GLU A 750 -19.20 -4.92 -22.41
CA GLU A 750 -18.14 -5.89 -22.04
C GLU A 750 -17.07 -5.28 -21.12
N LEU A 751 -16.73 -4.00 -21.32
CA LEU A 751 -15.77 -3.27 -20.48
C LEU A 751 -16.37 -2.88 -19.13
N ALA A 752 -17.62 -2.42 -19.10
CA ALA A 752 -18.34 -2.11 -17.87
C ALA A 752 -18.55 -3.36 -17.00
N ASP A 753 -18.87 -4.51 -17.62
CA ASP A 753 -18.94 -5.80 -16.94
C ASP A 753 -17.55 -6.25 -16.43
N GLY A 754 -16.49 -5.96 -17.18
CA GLY A 754 -15.11 -6.19 -16.76
C GLY A 754 -14.67 -5.39 -15.52
N PHE A 755 -14.93 -4.09 -15.53
CA PHE A 755 -14.67 -3.20 -14.40
C PHE A 755 -15.58 -3.49 -13.20
N LYS A 756 -16.82 -3.92 -13.45
CA LYS A 756 -17.76 -4.37 -12.41
C LYS A 756 -17.23 -5.62 -11.70
N ASN A 757 -16.80 -6.63 -12.45
CA ASN A 757 -16.22 -7.84 -11.87
C ASN A 757 -14.96 -7.51 -11.06
N PHE A 758 -14.11 -6.61 -11.56
CA PHE A 758 -12.96 -6.13 -10.80
C PHE A 758 -13.39 -5.38 -9.52
N HIS A 759 -14.29 -4.41 -9.61
CA HIS A 759 -14.64 -3.58 -8.44
C HIS A 759 -15.46 -4.34 -7.37
N GLU A 760 -16.29 -5.31 -7.78
CA GLU A 760 -17.04 -6.20 -6.88
C GLU A 760 -16.12 -7.24 -6.18
N GLU A 761 -15.00 -7.61 -6.80
CA GLU A 761 -14.00 -8.58 -6.29
C GLU A 761 -12.98 -7.90 -5.34
N TYR A 762 -12.50 -6.67 -5.65
CA TYR A 762 -11.40 -6.03 -4.92
C TYR A 762 -11.79 -4.88 -3.95
N GLY A 763 -12.76 -3.99 -4.23
CA GLY A 763 -13.10 -2.86 -3.34
C GLY A 763 -11.98 -1.77 -3.14
N HIS A 764 -12.39 -0.55 -2.75
CA HIS A 764 -11.55 0.67 -2.78
C HIS A 764 -10.25 0.62 -1.92
N ASP A 765 -10.31 0.01 -0.73
CA ASP A 765 -9.13 -0.07 0.16
C ASP A 765 -8.13 -1.14 -0.30
N GLN A 766 -8.60 -2.19 -1.00
CA GLN A 766 -7.72 -3.20 -1.59
C GLN A 766 -7.12 -2.70 -2.89
N GLU A 767 -7.75 -1.78 -3.61
CA GLU A 767 -7.17 -1.15 -4.80
C GLU A 767 -5.88 -0.38 -4.47
N ILE A 768 -5.84 0.30 -3.31
CA ILE A 768 -4.64 0.99 -2.81
C ILE A 768 -3.59 -0.02 -2.34
N ALA A 769 -3.99 -1.11 -1.66
CA ALA A 769 -3.08 -2.18 -1.23
C ALA A 769 -2.49 -2.96 -2.42
N LEU A 770 -3.31 -3.25 -3.43
CA LEU A 770 -2.94 -3.90 -4.69
C LEU A 770 -2.05 -3.00 -5.55
N GLN A 771 -2.32 -1.70 -5.59
CA GLN A 771 -1.40 -0.74 -6.21
C GLN A 771 -0.09 -0.65 -5.45
N ARG A 772 -0.09 -0.73 -4.10
CA ARG A 772 1.14 -0.76 -3.28
C ARG A 772 1.95 -2.03 -3.49
N GLU A 773 1.32 -3.20 -3.51
CA GLU A 773 1.98 -4.48 -3.80
C GLU A 773 2.45 -4.56 -5.25
N ARG A 774 1.61 -4.22 -6.23
CA ARG A 774 2.04 -4.15 -7.63
C ARG A 774 3.15 -3.13 -7.82
N SER A 775 3.18 -2.04 -7.05
CA SER A 775 4.29 -1.08 -7.10
C SER A 775 5.56 -1.65 -6.46
N LYS A 776 5.47 -2.41 -5.37
CA LYS A 776 6.62 -3.14 -4.77
C LYS A 776 7.15 -4.22 -5.71
N ILE A 777 6.27 -5.02 -6.31
CA ILE A 777 6.63 -6.11 -7.24
C ILE A 777 7.16 -5.55 -8.57
N LYS A 778 6.49 -4.54 -9.16
CA LYS A 778 7.04 -3.80 -10.31
C LYS A 778 8.33 -3.08 -9.97
N SER A 779 8.61 -2.82 -8.70
CA SER A 779 9.91 -2.27 -8.30
C SER A 779 11.03 -3.32 -8.40
N GLU A 780 10.74 -4.61 -8.40
CA GLU A 780 11.79 -5.65 -8.36
C GLU A 780 11.95 -6.40 -9.70
N ALA A 781 10.89 -6.52 -10.50
CA ALA A 781 10.95 -7.12 -11.84
C ALA A 781 9.90 -6.51 -12.83
N PRO A 782 10.12 -6.59 -14.16
CA PRO A 782 9.15 -6.13 -15.16
C PRO A 782 7.81 -6.85 -15.05
N GLY A 783 6.71 -6.08 -14.98
CA GLY A 783 5.36 -6.63 -14.81
C GLY A 783 4.63 -6.87 -16.14
N LEU A 784 5.00 -6.16 -17.21
CA LEU A 784 4.34 -6.28 -18.51
C LEU A 784 5.03 -7.29 -19.43
N ILE A 785 4.32 -8.36 -19.78
CA ILE A 785 4.83 -9.44 -20.64
C ILE A 785 3.91 -9.75 -21.84
N VAL A 786 4.50 -10.29 -22.90
CA VAL A 786 3.80 -10.79 -24.09
C VAL A 786 4.30 -12.20 -24.43
N MET A 787 3.37 -13.15 -24.59
CA MET A 787 3.70 -14.52 -24.99
C MET A 787 3.36 -14.81 -26.46
N ARG A 788 4.27 -15.47 -27.18
CA ARG A 788 4.12 -15.87 -28.59
C ARG A 788 4.52 -17.33 -28.81
N PRO A 789 3.83 -18.08 -29.69
CA PRO A 789 4.23 -19.43 -30.03
C PRO A 789 5.46 -19.45 -30.95
N VAL A 790 6.38 -20.40 -30.71
CA VAL A 790 7.49 -20.65 -31.64
C VAL A 790 6.91 -21.20 -32.95
N ALA A 791 7.10 -20.48 -34.05
CA ALA A 791 6.50 -20.83 -35.35
C ALA A 791 6.90 -22.25 -35.79
N SER A 792 5.94 -23.18 -35.71
CA SER A 792 6.01 -24.51 -36.33
C SER A 792 4.95 -24.60 -37.43
N GLY A 793 5.35 -25.03 -38.63
CA GLY A 793 4.60 -24.86 -39.87
C GLY A 793 3.14 -25.36 -39.87
N LYS A 794 2.30 -24.60 -40.59
CA LYS A 794 0.99 -24.86 -41.25
C LYS A 794 -0.05 -25.84 -40.67
N THR A 795 0.06 -26.37 -39.45
CA THR A 795 -1.03 -27.15 -38.81
C THR A 795 -1.45 -26.54 -37.48
N ARG A 796 -2.63 -25.89 -37.49
CA ARG A 796 -3.33 -25.32 -36.32
C ARG A 796 -4.25 -26.38 -35.68
N ARG A 797 -3.74 -27.17 -34.71
CA ARG A 797 -4.53 -27.91 -33.70
C ARG A 797 -3.71 -28.12 -32.42
N ALA A 798 -4.39 -27.96 -31.27
CA ALA A 798 -3.97 -28.16 -29.86
C ALA A 798 -2.66 -27.45 -29.39
N VAL A 799 -2.69 -26.88 -28.19
CA VAL A 799 -1.63 -25.97 -27.64
C VAL A 799 -0.75 -26.68 -26.60
N VAL A 800 -1.24 -27.76 -26.01
CA VAL A 800 -0.49 -28.55 -25.02
C VAL A 800 0.70 -29.23 -25.71
N GLY A 801 1.92 -28.94 -25.27
CA GLY A 801 3.19 -29.49 -25.80
C GLY A 801 3.93 -28.65 -26.85
N LYS A 802 3.70 -27.32 -26.94
CA LYS A 802 4.47 -26.42 -27.82
C LYS A 802 5.39 -25.49 -27.03
N LYS A 803 6.58 -25.22 -27.59
CA LYS A 803 7.49 -24.18 -27.12
C LYS A 803 6.91 -22.79 -27.37
N MET A 804 6.87 -21.96 -26.33
CA MET A 804 6.48 -20.55 -26.38
C MET A 804 7.70 -19.65 -26.22
N GLN A 805 7.51 -18.38 -26.53
CA GLN A 805 8.46 -17.30 -26.37
C GLN A 805 7.80 -16.22 -25.52
N MET A 806 8.44 -15.83 -24.43
CA MET A 806 8.03 -14.69 -23.62
C MET A 806 8.91 -13.48 -23.94
N HIS A 807 8.26 -12.35 -24.15
CA HIS A 807 8.86 -11.05 -24.35
C HIS A 807 8.48 -10.15 -23.18
N LEU A 808 9.44 -9.43 -22.63
CA LEU A 808 9.19 -8.34 -21.70
C LEU A 808 8.88 -7.08 -22.51
N CYS A 809 8.09 -6.18 -21.93
CA CYS A 809 7.70 -4.93 -22.56
C CYS A 809 8.28 -3.72 -21.84
N CYS A 810 8.60 -2.69 -22.62
CA CYS A 810 8.77 -1.34 -22.09
C CYS A 810 7.43 -0.85 -21.52
N GLU A 811 7.46 -0.36 -20.29
CA GLU A 811 6.28 0.08 -19.54
C GLU A 811 5.99 1.58 -19.67
N TYR A 812 6.64 2.26 -20.63
CA TYR A 812 6.47 3.71 -20.82
C TYR A 812 4.99 4.06 -21.08
N PRO A 813 4.36 4.95 -20.28
CA PRO A 813 2.95 5.29 -20.45
C PRO A 813 2.64 5.82 -21.85
N GLY A 814 1.66 5.22 -22.53
CA GLY A 814 1.25 5.60 -23.89
C GLY A 814 2.10 5.01 -25.03
N GLU A 815 3.31 4.50 -24.76
CA GLU A 815 4.21 3.92 -25.79
C GLU A 815 4.73 2.52 -25.41
N GLN A 816 3.87 1.69 -24.82
CA GLN A 816 4.25 0.36 -24.38
C GLN A 816 4.55 -0.56 -25.56
N HIS A 817 5.70 -1.24 -25.55
CA HIS A 817 6.14 -2.08 -26.67
C HIS A 817 7.10 -3.20 -26.26
N THR A 818 7.12 -4.30 -27.02
CA THR A 818 8.16 -5.35 -26.90
C THR A 818 9.46 -4.91 -27.57
N LEU A 819 10.60 -5.38 -27.08
CA LEU A 819 11.92 -5.17 -27.69
C LEU A 819 12.20 -6.21 -28.78
N PRO A 820 12.10 -5.88 -30.09
CA PRO A 820 12.15 -6.89 -31.16
C PRO A 820 13.55 -7.47 -31.41
N GLU A 821 14.58 -6.71 -31.04
CA GLU A 821 15.98 -7.09 -31.20
C GLU A 821 16.49 -8.01 -30.08
N GLU A 822 15.75 -8.07 -28.97
CA GLU A 822 16.09 -8.87 -27.79
C GLU A 822 15.59 -10.30 -27.92
N LYS A 823 16.39 -11.25 -27.41
CA LYS A 823 16.06 -12.67 -27.50
C LYS A 823 14.92 -13.00 -26.51
N PRO A 824 13.79 -13.57 -26.97
CA PRO A 824 12.73 -13.99 -26.06
C PRO A 824 13.15 -15.16 -25.17
N TYR A 825 12.57 -15.24 -23.98
CA TYR A 825 12.71 -16.38 -23.09
C TYR A 825 11.93 -17.57 -23.66
N GLY A 826 12.60 -18.71 -23.81
CA GLY A 826 11.99 -19.91 -24.37
C GLY A 826 11.29 -20.71 -23.28
N ILE A 827 9.96 -20.78 -23.34
CA ILE A 827 9.17 -21.51 -22.35
C ILE A 827 8.79 -22.88 -22.92
N ASP A 828 9.17 -23.94 -22.23
CA ASP A 828 8.61 -25.28 -22.45
C ASP A 828 7.40 -25.45 -21.53
N ILE A 829 6.20 -25.51 -22.11
CA ILE A 829 4.96 -25.65 -21.34
C ILE A 829 4.86 -27.10 -20.86
N SER A 830 5.55 -27.43 -19.77
CA SER A 830 5.38 -28.67 -19.00
C SER A 830 4.17 -28.57 -18.07
N ALA A 831 3.71 -29.70 -17.51
CA ALA A 831 2.64 -29.71 -16.51
C ALA A 831 3.04 -28.93 -15.25
N GLU A 832 4.29 -29.06 -14.79
CA GLU A 832 4.86 -28.31 -13.65
C GLU A 832 4.91 -26.80 -13.90
N TRP A 833 5.35 -26.35 -15.10
CA TRP A 833 5.37 -24.92 -15.44
C TRP A 833 3.94 -24.35 -15.56
N MET A 834 3.01 -25.13 -16.10
CA MET A 834 1.59 -24.72 -16.18
C MET A 834 0.97 -24.58 -14.78
N GLN A 835 1.31 -25.46 -13.84
CA GLN A 835 0.84 -25.37 -12.46
C GLN A 835 1.43 -24.14 -11.75
N ALA A 836 2.71 -23.81 -12.01
CA ALA A 836 3.38 -22.65 -11.42
C ALA A 836 2.97 -21.30 -12.04
N ALA A 837 2.69 -21.25 -13.36
CA ALA A 837 2.42 -20.01 -14.10
C ALA A 837 0.93 -19.73 -14.36
N ALA A 838 0.02 -20.70 -14.18
CA ALA A 838 -1.41 -20.53 -14.44
C ALA A 838 -2.08 -19.40 -13.63
N PRO A 839 -1.80 -19.19 -12.33
CA PRO A 839 -2.39 -18.09 -11.56
C PRO A 839 -1.93 -16.73 -12.12
N TYR A 840 -0.63 -16.59 -12.36
CA TYR A 840 0.00 -15.40 -12.96
C TYR A 840 -0.58 -15.06 -14.34
N LEU A 841 -0.66 -16.05 -15.23
CA LEU A 841 -1.19 -15.85 -16.56
C LEU A 841 -2.67 -15.45 -16.52
N ARG A 842 -3.48 -15.93 -15.57
CA ARG A 842 -4.87 -15.50 -15.46
C ARG A 842 -5.03 -14.08 -14.95
N GLY A 843 -4.34 -13.66 -13.89
CA GLY A 843 -4.41 -12.27 -13.40
C GLY A 843 -3.90 -11.28 -14.45
N THR A 844 -2.77 -11.61 -15.06
CA THR A 844 -2.16 -10.78 -16.11
C THR A 844 -2.99 -10.79 -17.40
N PHE A 845 -3.61 -11.92 -17.81
CA PHE A 845 -4.49 -11.98 -18.98
C PHE A 845 -5.89 -11.41 -18.75
N LYS A 846 -6.46 -11.49 -17.54
CA LYS A 846 -7.69 -10.75 -17.18
C LYS A 846 -7.41 -9.25 -17.32
N VAL A 847 -6.34 -8.73 -16.71
CA VAL A 847 -5.96 -7.31 -16.80
C VAL A 847 -5.54 -6.92 -18.22
N LEU A 848 -4.74 -7.70 -18.94
CA LEU A 848 -4.36 -7.44 -20.34
C LEU A 848 -5.55 -7.49 -21.30
N LYS A 849 -6.58 -8.30 -21.04
CA LYS A 849 -7.83 -8.30 -21.83
C LYS A 849 -8.58 -6.97 -21.68
N PHE A 850 -8.47 -6.34 -20.50
CA PHE A 850 -9.03 -5.02 -20.23
C PHE A 850 -8.11 -3.88 -20.66
N VAL A 851 -6.78 -4.02 -20.61
CA VAL A 851 -5.79 -2.98 -20.94
C VAL A 851 -5.39 -2.99 -22.42
N ALA A 852 -5.45 -4.12 -23.13
CA ALA A 852 -5.08 -4.22 -24.55
C ALA A 852 -5.87 -3.28 -25.49
N PRO A 853 -7.16 -2.99 -25.26
CA PRO A 853 -7.88 -1.93 -25.98
C PRO A 853 -7.37 -0.51 -25.71
N PHE A 854 -6.64 -0.29 -24.60
CA PHE A 854 -6.03 0.99 -24.22
C PHE A 854 -4.61 1.15 -24.78
N VAL A 855 -3.85 0.06 -24.95
CA VAL A 855 -2.53 0.11 -25.59
C VAL A 855 -2.65 0.41 -27.08
N ALA A 856 -3.72 -0.08 -27.74
CA ALA A 856 -3.85 -0.02 -29.20
C ALA A 856 -4.01 1.39 -29.82
N PRO A 857 -4.73 2.35 -29.22
CA PRO A 857 -4.85 3.70 -29.78
C PRO A 857 -3.61 4.58 -29.50
N GLY A 858 -2.87 4.32 -28.42
CA GLY A 858 -1.67 5.09 -28.03
C GLY A 858 -0.46 4.92 -28.95
N ILE A 859 -0.44 3.88 -29.80
CA ILE A 859 0.70 3.58 -30.70
C ILE A 859 0.65 4.36 -32.03
N GLY A 860 -0.31 5.28 -32.23
CA GLY A 860 -0.29 6.20 -33.37
C GLY A 860 -0.25 5.54 -34.77
N LEU A 861 -0.90 4.38 -34.97
CA LEU A 861 -0.84 3.62 -36.23
C LEU A 861 -2.25 3.28 -36.75
N ASN A 862 -2.57 3.73 -37.96
CA ASN A 862 -3.77 3.33 -38.70
C ASN A 862 -3.70 1.85 -39.12
N ASP A 863 -4.82 1.12 -39.00
CA ASP A 863 -5.42 0.25 -40.04
C ASP A 863 -6.19 -0.94 -39.44
N GLU A 864 -7.32 -1.27 -40.07
CA GLU A 864 -8.22 -2.43 -39.85
C GLU A 864 -7.51 -3.81 -39.80
N VAL A 865 -6.23 -3.86 -40.16
CA VAL A 865 -5.37 -5.06 -40.15
C VAL A 865 -4.93 -5.41 -38.71
N MET A 866 -4.64 -4.41 -37.86
CA MET A 866 -4.22 -4.64 -36.47
C MET A 866 -5.39 -5.01 -35.55
N ALA A 867 -6.60 -4.49 -35.80
CA ALA A 867 -7.80 -4.95 -35.08
C ALA A 867 -8.03 -6.46 -35.28
N LYS A 868 -7.56 -7.04 -36.39
CA LYS A 868 -7.59 -8.47 -36.66
C LYS A 868 -6.49 -9.24 -35.92
N ASP A 869 -5.29 -8.70 -35.84
CA ASP A 869 -4.16 -9.35 -35.16
C ASP A 869 -4.29 -9.24 -33.64
N LEU A 870 -4.70 -8.08 -33.11
CA LEU A 870 -5.05 -7.91 -31.69
C LEU A 870 -6.25 -8.78 -31.30
N LYS A 871 -7.29 -8.85 -32.14
CA LYS A 871 -8.42 -9.77 -31.93
C LYS A 871 -7.98 -11.23 -32.03
N PHE A 872 -7.00 -11.55 -32.87
CA PHE A 872 -6.44 -12.88 -32.97
C PHE A 872 -5.61 -13.25 -31.74
N ASP A 873 -4.80 -12.31 -31.24
CA ASP A 873 -3.99 -12.46 -30.03
C ASP A 873 -4.90 -12.57 -28.80
N LEU A 874 -5.92 -11.72 -28.67
CA LEU A 874 -6.96 -11.80 -27.62
C LEU A 874 -7.74 -13.11 -27.70
N GLN A 875 -8.19 -13.54 -28.89
CA GLN A 875 -8.87 -14.82 -29.06
C GLN A 875 -7.96 -16.03 -28.83
N MET A 876 -6.65 -15.88 -29.02
CA MET A 876 -5.68 -16.93 -28.75
C MET A 876 -5.35 -16.98 -27.26
N MET A 877 -5.22 -15.82 -26.61
CA MET A 877 -5.14 -15.68 -25.16
C MET A 877 -6.39 -16.26 -24.51
N ASP A 878 -7.60 -16.00 -24.99
CA ASP A 878 -8.84 -16.64 -24.53
C ASP A 878 -8.81 -18.17 -24.71
N LYS A 879 -8.20 -18.67 -25.80
CA LYS A 879 -8.07 -20.13 -26.05
C LYS A 879 -6.95 -20.81 -25.27
N ILE A 880 -5.96 -20.04 -24.80
CA ILE A 880 -4.92 -20.49 -23.88
C ILE A 880 -5.51 -20.44 -22.46
N ALA A 881 -6.21 -19.35 -22.13
CA ALA A 881 -6.99 -19.14 -20.92
C ALA A 881 -7.97 -20.29 -20.68
N ALA A 882 -8.78 -20.62 -21.70
CA ALA A 882 -9.75 -21.72 -21.68
C ALA A 882 -9.14 -23.13 -21.74
N LYS A 883 -7.81 -23.26 -21.77
CA LYS A 883 -7.07 -24.53 -21.68
C LYS A 883 -6.30 -24.68 -20.38
N PHE A 884 -6.19 -23.63 -19.60
CA PHE A 884 -6.07 -23.84 -18.17
C PHE A 884 -7.37 -24.56 -17.78
N PRO A 885 -7.32 -25.58 -16.91
CA PRO A 885 -8.51 -25.96 -16.16
C PRO A 885 -9.13 -24.67 -15.63
N GLU A 886 -10.46 -24.56 -15.55
CA GLU A 886 -11.01 -23.62 -14.57
C GLU A 886 -10.52 -24.12 -13.22
N ILE A 887 -9.37 -23.62 -12.74
CA ILE A 887 -9.19 -23.51 -11.30
C ILE A 887 -10.18 -22.42 -11.00
N ASN A 888 -11.39 -22.85 -10.74
CA ASN A 888 -12.45 -21.96 -10.40
C ASN A 888 -11.89 -21.25 -9.14
N ILE A 889 -11.61 -19.95 -9.23
CA ILE A 889 -11.17 -19.12 -8.08
C ILE A 889 -12.31 -19.11 -7.04
N ASP A 890 -13.48 -19.50 -7.53
CA ASP A 890 -14.73 -19.85 -6.89
C ASP A 890 -14.94 -21.40 -6.66
N ALA A 891 -13.96 -22.27 -7.01
CA ALA A 891 -13.69 -23.70 -6.63
C ALA A 891 -12.48 -23.95 -5.67
N ASP A 892 -11.43 -23.10 -5.67
CA ASP A 892 -10.34 -23.09 -4.70
C ASP A 892 -10.60 -22.07 -3.58
N PRO A 893 -10.99 -22.52 -2.41
CA PRO A 893 -11.74 -21.69 -1.51
C PRO A 893 -10.87 -20.84 -0.62
N ASP A 894 -9.56 -21.00 -0.72
CA ASP A 894 -8.51 -20.15 -0.17
C ASP A 894 -8.50 -18.71 -0.65
N LEU A 895 -9.60 -18.20 -1.21
CA LEU A 895 -9.68 -16.85 -1.76
C LEU A 895 -11.06 -16.21 -1.48
N GLY A 896 -11.36 -15.91 -0.22
CA GLY A 896 -12.44 -15.04 0.24
C GLY A 896 -11.98 -13.66 0.79
N GLY A 897 -12.06 -12.61 -0.02
CA GLY A 897 -12.62 -11.31 0.37
C GLY A 897 -12.07 -10.54 1.59
N ARG A 898 -10.76 -10.24 1.60
CA ARG A 898 -10.16 -8.88 1.72
C ARG A 898 -8.65 -9.11 1.89
N GLY A 899 -7.82 -8.82 0.90
CA GLY A 899 -6.34 -8.98 1.01
C GLY A 899 -5.77 -10.30 0.47
N LYS A 900 -6.61 -11.23 0.00
CA LYS A 900 -6.18 -12.56 -0.46
C LYS A 900 -5.64 -12.58 -1.88
N GLU A 901 -6.22 -11.80 -2.79
CA GLU A 901 -5.67 -11.69 -4.13
C GLU A 901 -4.40 -10.83 -4.18
N THR A 902 -4.22 -9.90 -3.24
CA THR A 902 -2.95 -9.21 -3.04
C THR A 902 -1.89 -10.23 -2.61
N ARG A 903 -2.10 -10.95 -1.49
CA ARG A 903 -1.16 -11.99 -1.02
C ARG A 903 -0.87 -13.10 -2.02
N MET A 904 -1.88 -13.57 -2.75
CA MET A 904 -1.70 -14.61 -3.76
C MET A 904 -1.06 -14.08 -5.04
N GLU A 905 -1.41 -12.86 -5.51
CA GLU A 905 -0.65 -12.20 -6.58
C GLU A 905 0.79 -11.88 -6.15
N GLY A 906 1.03 -11.54 -4.88
CA GLY A 906 2.36 -11.36 -4.30
C GLY A 906 3.15 -12.67 -4.25
N ALA A 907 2.55 -13.76 -3.76
CA ALA A 907 3.15 -15.11 -3.75
C ALA A 907 3.40 -15.66 -5.17
N ASP A 908 2.48 -15.42 -6.11
CA ASP A 908 2.57 -15.94 -7.47
C ASP A 908 3.43 -15.07 -8.40
N MET A 909 3.47 -13.76 -8.19
CA MET A 909 4.47 -12.88 -8.83
C MET A 909 5.87 -13.17 -8.30
N ARG A 910 6.02 -13.52 -7.00
CA ARG A 910 7.30 -14.01 -6.45
C ARG A 910 7.76 -15.31 -7.12
N LYS A 911 6.84 -16.23 -7.49
CA LYS A 911 7.18 -17.45 -8.25
C LYS A 911 7.63 -17.15 -9.68
N LEU A 912 6.95 -16.24 -10.40
CA LEU A 912 7.41 -15.81 -11.72
C LEU A 912 8.75 -15.07 -11.63
N GLN A 913 8.91 -14.21 -10.62
CA GLN A 913 10.15 -13.50 -10.36
C GLN A 913 11.28 -14.48 -10.06
N ALA A 914 11.05 -15.47 -9.19
CA ALA A 914 12.01 -16.55 -8.91
C ALA A 914 12.36 -17.33 -10.19
N TRP A 915 11.38 -17.60 -11.07
CA TRP A 915 11.63 -18.23 -12.36
C TRP A 915 12.43 -17.33 -13.32
N LEU A 916 12.09 -16.04 -13.39
CA LEU A 916 12.84 -15.04 -14.17
C LEU A 916 14.27 -14.88 -13.65
N GLU A 917 14.47 -14.97 -12.34
CA GLU A 917 15.79 -14.97 -11.69
C GLU A 917 16.55 -16.28 -11.92
N GLU A 918 15.86 -17.41 -12.08
CA GLU A 918 16.50 -18.67 -12.47
C GLU A 918 16.96 -18.64 -13.94
N GLU A 919 16.12 -18.11 -14.84
CA GLU A 919 16.41 -18.01 -16.28
C GLU A 919 17.35 -16.84 -16.64
N ASP A 920 17.29 -15.74 -15.88
CA ASP A 920 18.21 -14.60 -15.95
C ASP A 920 18.76 -14.21 -14.56
N PRO A 921 19.71 -15.00 -14.01
CA PRO A 921 20.28 -14.78 -12.67
C PRO A 921 21.06 -13.47 -12.53
N LYS A 922 21.36 -12.83 -13.66
CA LYS A 922 22.05 -11.54 -13.69
C LYS A 922 21.08 -10.37 -13.83
N ARG A 923 19.76 -10.63 -13.87
CA ARG A 923 18.67 -9.66 -13.96
C ARG A 923 18.88 -8.64 -15.08
N HIS A 924 19.28 -9.09 -16.27
CA HIS A 924 19.42 -8.21 -17.45
C HIS A 924 18.07 -7.81 -18.04
N TYR A 925 17.04 -8.66 -17.90
CA TYR A 925 15.65 -8.39 -18.27
C TYR A 925 15.48 -7.77 -19.67
N GLN A 926 16.11 -8.37 -20.69
CA GLN A 926 16.09 -7.88 -22.07
C GLN A 926 16.52 -6.41 -22.21
N SER A 927 17.48 -5.95 -21.41
CA SER A 927 17.98 -4.57 -21.42
C SER A 927 16.98 -3.52 -20.90
N LEU A 928 15.87 -3.93 -20.27
CA LEU A 928 15.00 -3.00 -19.55
C LEU A 928 15.71 -2.46 -18.31
N VAL A 929 15.53 -1.18 -18.07
CA VAL A 929 16.08 -0.44 -16.94
C VAL A 929 14.94 -0.04 -16.01
N ARG A 930 15.09 -0.36 -14.73
CA ARG A 930 14.16 0.09 -13.69
C ARG A 930 14.36 1.57 -13.42
N ILE A 931 13.27 2.33 -13.47
CA ILE A 931 13.24 3.77 -13.19
C ILE A 931 12.13 4.07 -12.18
N LEU A 932 12.47 4.76 -11.10
CA LEU A 932 11.48 5.43 -10.24
C LEU A 932 11.19 6.80 -10.83
N THR A 933 9.97 7.02 -11.31
CA THR A 933 9.59 8.33 -11.84
C THR A 933 9.41 9.35 -10.73
N PRO A 934 9.57 10.65 -11.01
CA PRO A 934 9.32 11.72 -10.05
C PRO A 934 7.90 11.73 -9.46
N GLU A 935 6.91 11.19 -10.17
CA GLU A 935 5.54 11.05 -9.66
C GLU A 935 5.38 9.90 -8.64
N GLY A 936 6.42 9.08 -8.44
CA GLY A 936 6.46 7.98 -7.48
C GLY A 936 6.11 6.61 -8.06
N HIS A 937 6.15 6.45 -9.39
CA HIS A 937 5.86 5.17 -10.05
C HIS A 937 7.15 4.45 -10.44
N TYR A 938 7.24 3.14 -10.20
CA TYR A 938 8.30 2.32 -10.79
C TYR A 938 7.87 1.84 -12.19
N PHE A 939 8.74 2.03 -13.18
CA PHE A 939 8.60 1.46 -14.52
C PHE A 939 9.86 0.73 -14.94
N TRP A 940 9.67 -0.35 -15.70
CA TRP A 940 10.73 -1.00 -16.47
C TRP A 940 10.73 -0.48 -17.91
N LEU A 941 11.73 0.33 -18.24
CA LEU A 941 11.80 1.09 -19.48
C LEU A 941 12.94 0.60 -20.36
N CYS A 942 12.76 0.66 -21.68
CA CYS A 942 13.87 0.42 -22.59
C CYS A 942 14.94 1.53 -22.44
N PRO A 943 16.20 1.30 -22.84
CA PRO A 943 17.26 2.29 -22.67
C PRO A 943 16.95 3.65 -23.30
N HIS A 944 16.17 3.67 -24.39
CA HIS A 944 15.70 4.91 -25.02
C HIS A 944 14.78 5.71 -24.09
N HIS A 945 13.73 5.08 -23.55
CA HIS A 945 12.79 5.74 -22.64
C HIS A 945 13.37 6.00 -21.26
N ALA A 946 14.28 5.15 -20.78
CA ALA A 946 14.98 5.35 -19.50
C ALA A 946 15.84 6.62 -19.50
N ALA A 947 16.52 6.91 -20.62
CA ALA A 947 17.33 8.12 -20.79
C ALA A 947 16.51 9.44 -20.71
N GLU A 948 15.18 9.35 -20.72
CA GLU A 948 14.31 10.52 -20.53
C GLU A 948 14.10 10.90 -19.06
N PHE A 949 14.61 10.08 -18.13
CA PHE A 949 14.52 10.28 -16.68
C PHE A 949 15.88 10.55 -16.02
N ASP A 950 16.97 10.59 -16.80
CA ASP A 950 18.35 10.89 -16.38
C ASP A 950 18.65 12.39 -16.30
#